data_AF-A0A9N9A5V2-F1
#
_entry.id   AF-A0A9N9A5V2-F1
#
_cell.length_a   1.000
_cell.length_b   1.000
_cell.length_c   1.000
_cell.angle_alpha   90.00
_cell.angle_beta   90.00
_cell.angle_gamma   90.00
#
_symmetry.space_group_name_H-M   'P 1'
#
loop_
_entity.id
_entity.type
_entity.pdbx_description
1 polymer ?
#
loop_
_entity_poly.entity_id
_entity_poly.type
_entity_poly.pdbx_seq_one_letter_code
_entity_poly.pdbx_strand_id
1 'polypeptide(L)'
;MPIDMAVDYLEKLQRVQNAFNQTFYVELWMAALTGLAEACGSRENAASHILLWKSFVLVKLPTLIAKLEALKQERMQDITYDDEAKYRCHESVINQLFGFRGLINACNQLPKSIDGEKAVDVSTDILKVCEKKNLIRMEFIARLLGDRASGMTWEKSDSMDVESLVSSILSDPSLLDPLVFTPISTFSDQETRVEIVVKLATRWSSEKQIRLLGTLCKILNDNFELLNAIFLYSHPSQLLAPLDELCSIWTNPESDEIDDYVQDYENFGHIFFLICSIVNRYELHKNLEDVFQGTSGFMYKYFLLTPGTITPEGQQDLLVKQWVDTLLKEATVPDGIIRSTHPRKMIDLAPVIIDRLCDNCEKKVISQEVLLSRLEIFLQPRWSYALITICQWLCEESLTLGRSPRELSISQSSPLLLNVLKHLVLREEFPSIVSRSVGHLIQTTLIGAKLPASDVEDMRTKIESSLDSVWRTKKYSIETLTRRFRKMFHVVVMSGRSSFVQDRVLSISCPHHFDVELIRDVLEVGGARLFVELIGEVISATSKIGGGKRAAELGASILITPLSYTSNSRLHPPHLAHILFSDILIDLIDRKITSYAQGYSLGLLTAHVLLRIDPSARVEEKTLHEHFTECILSKFKSEDDDEYAGSEDSMDIDWRSGKVYDWVPSNGPARGFADGLVANAEMVERIAGSSVFERD
;
A
#
# COMPACT_ATOMS: atom_id res chain seq x y z
N MET A 1 -2.04 0.22 7.34
CA MET A 1 -2.14 0.73 8.73
C MET A 1 -3.35 0.13 9.41
N PRO A 2 -3.18 -0.60 10.52
CA PRO A 2 -4.27 -1.01 11.39
C PRO A 2 -5.12 0.17 11.83
N ILE A 3 -6.41 -0.06 12.03
CA ILE A 3 -7.37 1.02 12.25
C ILE A 3 -7.07 1.82 13.54
N ASP A 4 -6.56 1.16 14.58
CA ASP A 4 -6.27 1.80 15.87
C ASP A 4 -5.05 2.74 15.77
N MET A 5 -4.00 2.31 15.04
CA MET A 5 -2.89 3.19 14.67
C MET A 5 -3.36 4.44 13.90
N ALA A 6 -4.30 4.28 12.96
CA ALA A 6 -4.83 5.40 12.20
C ALA A 6 -5.63 6.37 13.10
N VAL A 7 -6.38 5.86 14.07
CA VAL A 7 -7.11 6.66 15.05
C VAL A 7 -6.14 7.43 15.95
N ASP A 8 -5.10 6.79 16.47
CA ASP A 8 -4.05 7.44 17.26
C ASP A 8 -3.34 8.56 16.47
N TYR A 9 -3.07 8.31 15.19
CA TYR A 9 -2.48 9.31 14.30
C TYR A 9 -3.41 10.50 14.09
N LEU A 10 -4.71 10.27 13.85
CA LEU A 10 -5.70 11.35 13.69
C LEU A 10 -5.86 12.16 14.97
N GLU A 11 -5.85 11.51 16.14
CA GLU A 11 -5.89 12.18 17.43
C GLU A 11 -4.67 13.07 17.63
N LYS A 12 -3.46 12.54 17.38
CA LYS A 12 -2.20 13.29 17.44
C LYS A 12 -2.22 14.47 16.47
N LEU A 13 -2.69 14.26 15.23
CA LEU A 13 -2.79 15.30 14.21
C LEU A 13 -3.70 16.44 14.65
N GLN A 14 -4.85 16.12 15.23
CA GLN A 14 -5.80 17.12 15.72
C GLN A 14 -5.18 17.98 16.83
N ARG A 15 -4.46 17.37 17.78
CA ARG A 15 -3.76 18.10 18.86
C ARG A 15 -2.68 19.01 18.31
N VAL A 16 -1.81 18.50 17.43
CA VAL A 16 -0.71 19.27 16.82
C VAL A 16 -1.24 20.47 16.02
N GLN A 17 -2.41 20.34 15.39
CA GLN A 17 -3.07 21.43 14.67
C GLN A 17 -3.83 22.39 15.58
N ASN A 18 -4.01 22.05 16.85
CA ASN A 18 -4.87 22.76 17.80
C ASN A 18 -6.29 23.00 17.22
N ALA A 19 -6.83 21.99 16.54
CA ALA A 19 -8.06 22.10 15.77
C ALA A 19 -9.30 21.68 16.60
N PHE A 20 -10.33 22.53 16.59
CA PHE A 20 -11.63 22.17 17.14
C PHE A 20 -12.24 20.98 16.40
N ASN A 21 -12.98 20.12 17.13
CA ASN A 21 -13.59 18.90 16.59
C ASN A 21 -14.35 19.13 15.27
N GLN A 22 -15.23 20.14 15.22
CA GLN A 22 -16.00 20.44 14.01
C GLN A 22 -15.10 20.78 12.82
N THR A 23 -14.14 21.69 12.99
CA THR A 23 -13.23 22.10 11.92
C THR A 23 -12.40 20.93 11.42
N PHE A 24 -11.86 20.13 12.34
CA PHE A 24 -11.07 18.95 12.02
C PHE A 24 -11.86 17.92 11.20
N TYR A 25 -13.11 17.62 11.60
CA TYR A 25 -13.95 16.69 10.86
C TYR A 25 -14.37 17.22 9.49
N VAL A 26 -14.67 18.52 9.36
CA VAL A 26 -14.95 19.13 8.05
C VAL A 26 -13.75 19.00 7.12
N GLU A 27 -12.55 19.32 7.61
CA GLU A 27 -11.32 19.22 6.81
C GLU A 27 -11.05 17.78 6.37
N LEU A 28 -11.24 16.81 7.27
CA LEU A 28 -11.07 15.39 6.98
C LEU A 28 -12.05 14.89 5.90
N TRP A 29 -13.33 15.24 6.02
CA TRP A 29 -14.35 14.90 5.02
C TRP A 29 -14.10 15.60 3.68
N MET A 30 -13.72 16.88 3.69
CA MET A 30 -13.43 17.63 2.47
C MET A 30 -12.22 17.06 1.74
N ALA A 31 -11.18 16.66 2.45
CA ALA A 31 -10.02 15.99 1.86
C ALA A 31 -10.42 14.68 1.18
N ALA A 32 -11.20 13.85 1.88
CA ALA A 32 -11.65 12.54 1.37
C ALA A 32 -12.59 12.67 0.15
N LEU A 33 -13.55 13.60 0.20
CA LEU A 33 -14.48 13.87 -0.91
C LEU A 33 -13.78 14.49 -2.11
N THR A 34 -12.75 15.32 -1.90
CA THR A 34 -11.95 15.85 -3.01
C THR A 34 -11.21 14.74 -3.75
N GLY A 35 -10.63 13.78 -3.01
CA GLY A 35 -10.01 12.58 -3.59
C GLY A 35 -11.01 11.75 -4.41
N LEU A 36 -12.20 11.51 -3.87
CA LEU A 36 -13.26 10.81 -4.59
C LEU A 36 -13.75 11.56 -5.84
N ALA A 37 -13.98 12.86 -5.74
CA ALA A 37 -14.43 13.69 -6.86
C ALA A 37 -13.42 13.66 -8.03
N GLU A 38 -12.13 13.70 -7.72
CA GLU A 38 -11.08 13.59 -8.73
C GLU A 38 -10.97 12.17 -9.29
N ALA A 39 -11.14 11.15 -8.44
CA ALA A 39 -11.20 9.77 -8.88
C ALA A 39 -12.31 9.57 -9.93
N CYS A 40 -13.49 10.17 -9.71
CA CYS A 40 -14.63 10.17 -10.62
C CYS A 40 -14.41 11.04 -11.88
N GLY A 41 -13.64 12.13 -11.77
CA GLY A 41 -13.41 13.08 -12.87
C GLY A 41 -12.37 12.64 -13.91
N SER A 42 -11.49 11.69 -13.56
CA SER A 42 -10.46 11.18 -14.46
C SER A 42 -11.00 10.13 -15.43
N ARG A 43 -10.80 10.33 -16.74
CA ARG A 43 -11.12 9.34 -17.78
C ARG A 43 -10.17 8.13 -17.78
N GLU A 44 -9.01 8.24 -17.12
CA GLU A 44 -7.99 7.19 -17.09
C GLU A 44 -8.15 6.26 -15.89
N ASN A 45 -8.97 6.62 -14.90
CA ASN A 45 -9.13 5.82 -13.69
C ASN A 45 -10.02 4.61 -13.95
N ALA A 46 -9.54 3.43 -13.58
CA ALA A 46 -10.33 2.21 -13.61
C ALA A 46 -11.53 2.31 -12.65
N ALA A 47 -12.66 1.68 -13.00
CA ALA A 47 -13.86 1.64 -12.15
C ALA A 47 -13.55 1.10 -10.74
N SER A 48 -12.61 0.17 -10.63
CA SER A 48 -12.11 -0.38 -9.35
C SER A 48 -11.47 0.68 -8.44
N HIS A 49 -10.77 1.68 -8.99
CA HIS A 49 -10.18 2.77 -8.21
C HIS A 49 -11.25 3.72 -7.65
N ILE A 50 -12.26 4.05 -8.45
CA ILE A 50 -13.41 4.86 -7.99
C ILE A 50 -14.15 4.15 -6.86
N LEU A 51 -14.35 2.84 -7.02
CA LEU A 51 -15.03 2.00 -6.04
C LEU A 51 -14.27 1.93 -4.72
N LEU A 52 -12.94 1.82 -4.77
CA LEU A 52 -12.08 1.87 -3.59
C LEU A 52 -12.19 3.22 -2.85
N TRP A 53 -12.21 4.33 -3.58
CA TRP A 53 -12.46 5.65 -2.98
C TRP A 53 -13.84 5.75 -2.35
N LYS A 54 -14.88 5.20 -2.99
CA LYS A 54 -16.23 5.17 -2.38
C LYS A 54 -16.24 4.32 -1.11
N SER A 55 -15.62 3.15 -1.11
CA SER A 55 -15.43 2.33 0.09
C SER A 55 -14.73 3.10 1.21
N PHE A 56 -13.66 3.83 0.90
CA PHE A 56 -12.96 4.65 1.88
C PHE A 56 -13.84 5.77 2.46
N VAL A 57 -14.46 6.58 1.59
CA VAL A 57 -15.25 7.76 2.01
C VAL A 57 -16.55 7.35 2.70
N LEU A 58 -17.23 6.34 2.19
CA LEU A 58 -18.58 5.96 2.67
C LEU A 58 -18.53 5.01 3.86
N VAL A 59 -17.44 4.26 4.07
CA VAL A 59 -17.38 3.23 5.12
C VAL A 59 -16.20 3.45 6.06
N LYS A 60 -14.96 3.40 5.54
CA LYS A 60 -13.75 3.46 6.39
C LYS A 60 -13.67 4.76 7.18
N LEU A 61 -13.92 5.89 6.53
CA LEU A 61 -13.82 7.21 7.13
C LEU A 61 -14.82 7.41 8.28
N PRO A 62 -16.14 7.16 8.10
CA PRO A 62 -17.10 7.14 9.21
C PRO A 62 -16.67 6.21 10.37
N THR A 63 -16.16 5.01 10.08
CA THR A 63 -15.65 4.11 11.12
C THR A 63 -14.48 4.71 11.89
N LEU A 64 -13.52 5.34 11.20
CA LEU A 64 -12.40 6.03 11.85
C LEU A 64 -12.86 7.18 12.75
N ILE A 65 -13.84 7.97 12.29
CA ILE A 65 -14.42 9.07 13.08
C ILE A 65 -15.14 8.52 14.32
N ALA A 66 -15.94 7.46 14.17
CA ALA A 66 -16.65 6.84 15.29
C ALA A 66 -15.67 6.28 16.34
N LYS A 67 -14.59 5.62 15.92
CA LYS A 67 -13.53 5.16 16.81
C LYS A 67 -12.77 6.29 17.49
N LEU A 68 -12.49 7.38 16.77
CA LEU A 68 -11.85 8.57 17.35
C LEU A 68 -12.73 9.22 18.42
N GLU A 69 -14.04 9.28 18.20
CA GLU A 69 -14.98 9.76 19.23
C GLU A 69 -15.02 8.84 20.45
N ALA A 70 -15.06 7.52 20.25
CA ALA A 70 -15.01 6.56 21.36
C ALA A 70 -13.72 6.70 22.19
N LEU A 71 -12.56 6.84 21.52
CA LEU A 71 -11.28 7.04 22.19
C LEU A 71 -11.23 8.37 22.99
N LYS A 72 -11.84 9.44 22.46
CA LYS A 72 -11.99 10.70 23.20
C LYS A 72 -12.89 10.56 24.41
N GLN A 73 -14.00 9.83 24.28
CA GLN A 73 -14.91 9.53 25.40
C GLN A 73 -14.20 8.79 26.52
N GLU A 74 -13.41 7.76 26.19
CA GLU A 74 -12.64 6.98 27.17
C GLU A 74 -11.62 7.83 27.94
N ARG A 75 -10.96 8.79 27.29
CA ARG A 75 -9.98 9.67 27.94
C ARG A 75 -10.60 10.81 28.76
N MET A 76 -11.85 11.18 28.49
CA MET A 76 -12.56 12.27 29.16
C MET A 76 -13.41 11.81 30.36
N GLN A 77 -13.23 10.58 30.85
CA GLN A 77 -14.04 9.97 31.93
C GLN A 77 -14.13 10.79 33.24
N ASP A 78 -13.34 11.85 33.43
CA ASP A 78 -13.41 12.78 34.57
C ASP A 78 -14.37 13.98 34.40
N ILE A 79 -14.99 14.16 33.22
CA ILE A 79 -15.94 15.25 32.94
C ILE A 79 -17.21 14.65 32.33
N THR A 80 -18.40 15.11 32.73
CA THR A 80 -19.69 14.73 32.11
C THR A 80 -19.62 14.95 30.60
N TYR A 81 -19.36 13.86 29.87
CA TYR A 81 -19.35 13.85 28.42
C TYR A 81 -20.79 14.04 27.95
N ASP A 82 -21.04 15.11 27.20
CA ASP A 82 -22.35 15.44 26.67
C ASP A 82 -22.55 14.73 25.32
N ASP A 83 -23.27 13.60 25.33
CA ASP A 83 -23.63 12.88 24.10
C ASP A 83 -24.38 13.80 23.10
N GLU A 84 -25.11 14.81 23.58
CA GLU A 84 -25.73 15.81 22.70
C GLU A 84 -24.70 16.66 21.97
N ALA A 85 -23.57 16.98 22.59
CA ALA A 85 -22.49 17.75 21.96
C ALA A 85 -21.85 16.96 20.81
N LYS A 86 -21.68 15.64 20.96
CA LYS A 86 -21.21 14.74 19.89
C LYS A 86 -22.13 14.81 18.68
N TYR A 87 -23.43 14.56 18.87
CA TYR A 87 -24.40 14.58 17.77
C TYR A 87 -24.46 15.96 17.11
N ARG A 88 -24.54 17.05 17.88
CA ARG A 88 -24.56 18.42 17.32
C ARG A 88 -23.33 18.74 16.49
N CYS A 89 -22.15 18.26 16.89
CA CYS A 89 -20.92 18.44 16.13
C CYS A 89 -21.03 17.79 14.75
N HIS A 90 -21.34 16.50 14.67
CA HIS A 90 -21.41 15.79 13.39
C HIS A 90 -22.59 16.24 12.51
N GLU A 91 -23.74 16.56 13.10
CA GLU A 91 -24.87 17.17 12.38
C GLU A 91 -24.49 18.51 11.73
N SER A 92 -23.69 19.34 12.44
CA SER A 92 -23.17 20.60 11.90
C SER A 92 -22.14 20.38 10.79
N VAL A 93 -21.24 19.40 10.96
CA VAL A 93 -20.27 18.97 9.94
C VAL A 93 -21.02 18.57 8.66
N ILE A 94 -22.02 17.69 8.74
CA ILE A 94 -22.79 17.24 7.57
C ILE A 94 -23.53 18.40 6.88
N ASN A 95 -24.16 19.30 7.65
CA ASN A 95 -24.80 20.49 7.09
C ASN A 95 -23.81 21.36 6.30
N GLN A 96 -22.61 21.57 6.85
CA GLN A 96 -21.57 22.34 6.19
C GLN A 96 -21.06 21.63 4.92
N LEU A 97 -20.84 20.31 4.98
CA LEU A 97 -20.41 19.49 3.84
C LEU A 97 -21.42 19.54 2.69
N PHE A 98 -22.71 19.40 2.98
CA PHE A 98 -23.77 19.45 1.96
C PHE A 98 -24.00 20.85 1.40
N GLY A 99 -23.45 21.89 2.04
CA GLY A 99 -23.31 23.22 1.46
C GLY A 99 -22.42 23.24 0.22
N PHE A 100 -21.42 22.35 0.12
CA PHE A 100 -20.51 22.23 -1.03
C PHE A 100 -21.09 21.36 -2.16
N ARG A 101 -22.27 21.75 -2.68
CA ARG A 101 -23.01 20.97 -3.69
C ARG A 101 -22.19 20.62 -4.93
N GLY A 102 -21.29 21.50 -5.37
CA GLY A 102 -20.42 21.24 -6.52
C GLY A 102 -19.50 20.04 -6.32
N LEU A 103 -18.97 19.87 -5.10
CA LEU A 103 -18.10 18.75 -4.74
C LEU A 103 -18.90 17.44 -4.65
N ILE A 104 -20.04 17.46 -3.95
CA ILE A 104 -20.92 16.30 -3.82
C ILE A 104 -21.40 15.81 -5.19
N ASN A 105 -21.77 16.73 -6.08
CA ASN A 105 -22.17 16.40 -7.45
C ASN A 105 -21.03 15.77 -8.27
N ALA A 106 -19.78 16.16 -8.02
CA ALA A 106 -18.62 15.55 -8.67
C ALA A 106 -18.40 14.10 -8.19
N CYS A 107 -18.64 13.81 -6.91
CA CYS A 107 -18.56 12.45 -6.35
C CYS A 107 -19.64 11.50 -6.89
N ASN A 108 -20.80 12.02 -7.29
CA ASN A 108 -21.92 11.24 -7.82
C ASN A 108 -21.74 10.78 -9.28
N GLN A 109 -20.67 11.19 -9.97
CA GLN A 109 -20.41 10.78 -11.36
C GLN A 109 -19.97 9.31 -11.40
N LEU A 110 -20.75 8.45 -12.05
CA LEU A 110 -20.38 7.06 -12.30
C LEU A 110 -19.58 6.93 -13.61
N PRO A 111 -18.61 5.99 -13.69
CA PRO A 111 -18.09 5.56 -14.99
C PRO A 111 -19.24 4.97 -15.81
N LYS A 112 -19.36 5.38 -17.08
CA LYS A 112 -20.43 4.98 -18.02
C LYS A 112 -20.41 3.49 -18.43
N SER A 113 -19.72 2.63 -17.69
CA SER A 113 -19.47 1.23 -18.06
C SER A 113 -20.36 0.21 -17.34
N ILE A 114 -21.26 0.64 -16.46
CA ILE A 114 -22.19 -0.27 -15.77
C ILE A 114 -23.61 0.12 -16.18
N ASP A 115 -24.10 -0.49 -17.25
CA ASP A 115 -25.49 -0.34 -17.68
C ASP A 115 -26.43 -0.86 -16.57
N GLY A 116 -27.29 0.03 -16.05
CA GLY A 116 -28.45 -0.34 -15.24
C GLY A 116 -28.41 0.01 -13.74
N GLU A 117 -27.27 0.43 -13.17
CA GLU A 117 -27.24 0.86 -11.76
C GLU A 117 -27.74 2.31 -11.60
N LYS A 118 -28.73 2.51 -10.71
CA LYS A 118 -29.19 3.85 -10.32
C LYS A 118 -28.00 4.65 -9.81
N ALA A 119 -27.89 5.91 -10.23
CA ALA A 119 -26.85 6.83 -9.76
C ALA A 119 -26.80 6.82 -8.23
N VAL A 120 -25.70 6.28 -7.69
CA VAL A 120 -25.43 6.24 -6.25
C VAL A 120 -25.38 7.69 -5.75
N ASP A 121 -26.29 8.05 -4.84
CA ASP A 121 -26.27 9.36 -4.19
C ASP A 121 -25.39 9.27 -2.94
N VAL A 122 -24.14 9.71 -3.09
CA VAL A 122 -23.13 9.78 -2.02
C VAL A 122 -23.69 10.48 -0.78
N SER A 123 -24.56 11.48 -0.95
CA SER A 123 -25.19 12.18 0.18
C SER A 123 -26.07 11.24 1.00
N THR A 124 -26.88 10.42 0.33
CA THR A 124 -27.76 9.44 0.97
C THR A 124 -26.95 8.37 1.69
N ASP A 125 -25.88 7.86 1.07
CA ASP A 125 -25.04 6.83 1.66
C ASP A 125 -24.23 7.34 2.87
N ILE A 126 -23.73 8.58 2.82
CA ILE A 126 -23.10 9.22 3.99
C ILE A 126 -24.09 9.26 5.16
N LEU A 127 -25.35 9.65 4.94
CA LEU A 127 -26.34 9.70 6.01
C LEU A 127 -26.62 8.32 6.59
N LYS A 128 -26.81 7.30 5.74
CA LYS A 128 -27.03 5.91 6.18
C LYS A 128 -25.89 5.37 7.03
N VAL A 129 -24.65 5.54 6.57
CA VAL A 129 -23.50 5.00 7.31
C VAL A 129 -23.22 5.78 8.59
N CYS A 130 -23.34 7.12 8.56
CA CYS A 130 -23.19 7.93 9.77
C CYS A 130 -24.24 7.60 10.83
N GLU A 131 -25.47 7.26 10.44
CA GLU A 131 -26.51 6.81 11.36
C GLU A 131 -26.17 5.44 11.95
N LYS A 132 -25.83 4.46 11.11
CA LYS A 132 -25.40 3.11 11.54
C LYS A 132 -24.21 3.14 12.50
N LYS A 133 -23.34 4.15 12.39
CA LYS A 133 -22.16 4.36 13.26
C LYS A 133 -22.44 5.24 14.48
N ASN A 134 -23.70 5.59 14.75
CA ASN A 134 -24.11 6.48 15.85
C ASN A 134 -23.38 7.83 15.85
N LEU A 135 -23.13 8.39 14.66
CA LEU A 135 -22.55 9.73 14.49
C LEU A 135 -23.64 10.81 14.35
N ILE A 136 -24.79 10.45 13.79
CA ILE A 136 -25.96 11.33 13.65
C ILE A 136 -27.24 10.62 14.07
N ARG A 137 -28.26 11.42 14.36
CA ARG A 137 -29.57 10.92 14.79
C ARG A 137 -30.56 10.81 13.64
N MET A 138 -31.53 9.90 13.78
CA MET A 138 -32.60 9.74 12.79
C MET A 138 -33.48 10.99 12.68
N GLU A 139 -33.69 11.76 13.76
CA GLU A 139 -34.46 13.01 13.71
C GLU A 139 -33.78 14.06 12.82
N PHE A 140 -32.45 14.08 12.82
CA PHE A 140 -31.67 14.96 11.95
C PHE A 140 -31.87 14.60 10.47
N ILE A 141 -31.82 13.31 10.15
CA ILE A 141 -32.02 12.80 8.78
C ILE A 141 -33.43 13.13 8.30
N ALA A 142 -34.44 12.89 9.13
CA ALA A 142 -35.83 13.21 8.80
C ALA A 142 -36.02 14.70 8.50
N ARG A 143 -35.36 15.59 9.25
CA ARG A 143 -35.38 17.04 8.99
C ARG A 143 -34.64 17.44 7.71
N LEU A 144 -33.53 16.78 7.40
CA LEU A 144 -32.68 17.11 6.25
C LEU A 144 -33.26 16.63 4.92
N LEU A 145 -33.87 15.43 4.89
CA LEU A 145 -34.43 14.81 3.69
C LEU A 145 -35.94 15.07 3.49
N GLY A 146 -36.66 15.49 4.55
CA GLY A 146 -38.12 15.69 4.49
C GLY A 146 -38.85 14.41 4.04
N ASP A 147 -39.82 14.55 3.13
CA ASP A 147 -40.61 13.44 2.58
C ASP A 147 -39.78 12.34 1.88
N ARG A 148 -38.51 12.63 1.51
CA ARG A 148 -37.62 11.62 0.92
C ARG A 148 -37.12 10.59 1.93
N ALA A 149 -37.15 10.90 3.23
CA ALA A 149 -36.78 9.96 4.28
C ALA A 149 -37.76 8.77 4.36
N SER A 150 -39.04 9.02 4.09
CA SER A 150 -40.14 8.04 4.22
C SER A 150 -40.13 6.93 3.16
N GLY A 151 -39.45 7.15 2.03
CA GLY A 151 -39.34 6.19 0.92
C GLY A 151 -38.05 5.35 0.93
N MET A 152 -37.17 5.55 1.92
CA MET A 152 -35.92 4.81 2.06
C MET A 152 -36.07 3.68 3.09
N THR A 153 -35.60 2.49 2.74
CA THR A 153 -35.40 1.41 3.69
C THR A 153 -34.21 1.75 4.59
N TRP A 154 -34.51 2.40 5.71
CA TRP A 154 -33.62 2.46 6.86
C TRP A 154 -33.79 1.12 7.56
N GLU A 155 -32.99 0.14 7.15
CA GLU A 155 -32.93 -1.13 7.88
C GLU A 155 -32.68 -0.76 9.34
N LYS A 156 -33.56 -1.20 10.24
CA LYS A 156 -33.31 -1.06 11.68
C LYS A 156 -31.94 -1.66 11.93
N SER A 157 -31.20 -1.04 12.83
CA SER A 157 -29.92 -1.50 13.38
C SER A 157 -30.03 -2.88 14.07
N ASP A 158 -30.56 -3.90 13.40
CA ASP A 158 -30.20 -5.27 13.66
C ASP A 158 -28.81 -5.41 13.05
N SER A 159 -27.82 -5.13 13.88
CA SER A 159 -26.43 -5.46 13.57
C SER A 159 -26.42 -6.89 13.06
N MET A 160 -26.09 -7.05 11.78
CA MET A 160 -25.81 -8.33 11.16
C MET A 160 -24.80 -9.05 12.05
N ASP A 161 -25.25 -9.98 12.91
CA ASP A 161 -24.40 -10.64 13.89
C ASP A 161 -23.43 -11.52 13.12
N VAL A 162 -22.17 -11.04 13.04
CA VAL A 162 -21.08 -11.68 12.31
C VAL A 162 -20.96 -13.14 12.73
N GLU A 163 -21.12 -13.45 14.01
CA GLU A 163 -20.97 -14.81 14.52
C GLU A 163 -22.12 -15.74 14.07
N SER A 164 -23.37 -15.26 14.09
CA SER A 164 -24.51 -16.03 13.58
C SER A 164 -24.38 -16.37 12.09
N LEU A 165 -23.91 -15.43 11.26
CA LEU A 165 -23.75 -15.62 9.83
C LEU A 165 -22.56 -16.48 9.47
N VAL A 166 -21.43 -16.30 10.16
CA VAL A 166 -20.31 -17.23 10.02
C VAL A 166 -20.78 -18.64 10.38
N SER A 167 -21.52 -18.81 11.48
CA SER A 167 -22.07 -20.13 11.87
C SER A 167 -23.05 -20.71 10.83
N SER A 168 -23.86 -19.87 10.20
CA SER A 168 -24.77 -20.26 9.12
C SER A 168 -24.02 -20.72 7.87
N ILE A 169 -22.97 -20.01 7.47
CA ILE A 169 -22.13 -20.37 6.30
C ILE A 169 -21.28 -21.61 6.59
N LEU A 170 -20.80 -21.78 7.83
CA LEU A 170 -20.12 -23.00 8.25
C LEU A 170 -21.04 -24.23 8.16
N SER A 171 -22.35 -24.03 8.38
CA SER A 171 -23.36 -25.09 8.26
C SER A 171 -23.78 -25.33 6.81
N ASP A 172 -23.82 -24.28 5.98
CA ASP A 172 -24.16 -24.34 4.55
C ASP A 172 -23.18 -23.49 3.71
N PRO A 173 -22.13 -24.11 3.16
CA PRO A 173 -21.14 -23.42 2.32
C PRO A 173 -21.69 -22.84 1.02
N SER A 174 -22.90 -23.22 0.57
CA SER A 174 -23.52 -22.66 -0.64
C SER A 174 -23.86 -21.17 -0.50
N LEU A 175 -23.94 -20.67 0.75
CA LEU A 175 -24.15 -19.27 1.07
C LEU A 175 -22.92 -18.39 0.80
N LEU A 176 -21.77 -18.98 0.45
CA LEU A 176 -20.54 -18.26 0.14
C LEU A 176 -20.67 -17.40 -1.12
N ASP A 177 -21.28 -17.93 -2.17
CA ASP A 177 -21.42 -17.24 -3.45
C ASP A 177 -22.22 -15.93 -3.30
N PRO A 178 -23.42 -15.92 -2.68
CA PRO A 178 -24.12 -14.68 -2.38
C PRO A 178 -23.28 -13.67 -1.60
N LEU A 179 -22.49 -14.10 -0.61
CA LEU A 179 -21.66 -13.21 0.20
C LEU A 179 -20.58 -12.50 -0.64
N VAL A 180 -19.92 -13.24 -1.53
CA VAL A 180 -18.78 -12.75 -2.32
C VAL A 180 -19.21 -12.02 -3.59
N PHE A 181 -20.28 -12.48 -4.25
CA PHE A 181 -20.79 -11.88 -5.47
C PHE A 181 -21.79 -10.74 -5.24
N THR A 182 -22.26 -10.51 -4.01
CA THR A 182 -23.03 -9.29 -3.71
C THR A 182 -22.19 -8.07 -4.13
N PRO A 183 -22.76 -7.12 -4.90
CA PRO A 183 -22.02 -5.97 -5.38
C PRO A 183 -21.32 -5.25 -4.22
N ILE A 184 -20.06 -4.89 -4.43
CA ILE A 184 -19.32 -4.13 -3.42
C ILE A 184 -19.88 -2.70 -3.29
N SER A 185 -20.68 -2.24 -4.25
CA SER A 185 -21.42 -0.97 -4.21
C SER A 185 -22.45 -0.90 -3.09
N THR A 186 -22.76 -2.01 -2.41
CA THR A 186 -23.54 -2.01 -1.16
C THR A 186 -22.65 -1.62 0.03
N PHE A 187 -22.50 -0.32 0.27
CA PHE A 187 -21.53 0.21 1.25
C PHE A 187 -21.91 -0.03 2.73
N SER A 188 -23.21 -0.06 3.06
CA SER A 188 -23.68 -0.15 4.46
C SER A 188 -23.14 -1.36 5.23
N ASP A 189 -23.05 -2.53 4.57
CA ASP A 189 -22.64 -3.80 5.17
C ASP A 189 -21.28 -4.29 4.67
N GLN A 190 -20.58 -3.46 3.89
CA GLN A 190 -19.34 -3.85 3.25
C GLN A 190 -18.25 -4.27 4.26
N GLU A 191 -18.11 -3.53 5.37
CA GLU A 191 -17.16 -3.85 6.43
C GLU A 191 -17.47 -5.19 7.10
N THR A 192 -18.75 -5.43 7.45
CA THR A 192 -19.22 -6.69 8.03
C THR A 192 -18.98 -7.87 7.09
N ARG A 193 -19.25 -7.71 5.79
CA ARG A 193 -18.99 -8.75 4.79
C ARG A 193 -17.52 -9.11 4.69
N VAL A 194 -16.64 -8.11 4.68
CA VAL A 194 -15.19 -8.31 4.67
C VAL A 194 -14.74 -9.05 5.93
N GLU A 195 -15.28 -8.67 7.10
CA GLU A 195 -14.98 -9.35 8.37
C GLU A 195 -15.39 -10.83 8.33
N ILE A 196 -16.57 -11.15 7.80
CA ILE A 196 -17.06 -12.53 7.64
C ILE A 196 -16.10 -13.34 6.75
N VAL A 197 -15.68 -12.79 5.60
CA VAL A 197 -14.74 -13.47 4.68
C VAL A 197 -13.40 -13.78 5.37
N VAL A 198 -12.83 -12.82 6.09
CA VAL A 198 -11.56 -13.01 6.81
C VAL A 198 -11.71 -14.03 7.95
N LYS A 199 -12.82 -14.00 8.69
CA LYS A 199 -13.12 -14.97 9.75
C LYS A 199 -13.31 -16.38 9.20
N LEU A 200 -14.02 -16.54 8.08
CA LEU A 200 -14.18 -17.83 7.41
C LEU A 200 -12.85 -18.40 6.94
N ALA A 201 -12.00 -17.59 6.28
CA ALA A 201 -10.66 -18.00 5.86
C ALA A 201 -9.81 -18.46 7.06
N THR A 202 -9.89 -17.74 8.17
CA THR A 202 -9.16 -18.09 9.40
C THR A 202 -9.66 -19.41 10.00
N ARG A 203 -10.99 -19.60 10.12
CA ARG A 203 -11.58 -20.84 10.65
C ARG A 203 -11.27 -22.05 9.77
N TRP A 204 -11.50 -21.94 8.46
CA TRP A 204 -11.22 -23.02 7.53
C TRP A 204 -9.73 -23.37 7.43
N SER A 205 -8.84 -22.39 7.61
CA SER A 205 -7.42 -22.66 7.77
C SER A 205 -7.13 -23.48 9.04
N SER A 206 -7.65 -23.04 10.20
CA SER A 206 -7.42 -23.73 11.48
C SER A 206 -7.99 -25.16 11.52
N GLU A 207 -9.12 -25.38 10.84
CA GLU A 207 -9.78 -26.69 10.70
C GLU A 207 -9.22 -27.53 9.55
N LYS A 208 -8.22 -27.01 8.81
CA LYS A 208 -7.59 -27.66 7.64
C LYS A 208 -8.57 -28.03 6.52
N GLN A 209 -9.62 -27.23 6.34
CA GLN A 209 -10.66 -27.41 5.32
C GLN A 209 -10.18 -26.93 3.94
N ILE A 210 -9.23 -27.66 3.33
CA ILE A 210 -8.55 -27.24 2.09
C ILE A 210 -9.51 -26.99 0.92
N ARG A 211 -10.60 -27.76 0.81
CA ARG A 211 -11.57 -27.65 -0.29
C ARG A 211 -12.38 -26.36 -0.23
N LEU A 212 -12.93 -26.04 0.95
CA LEU A 212 -13.69 -24.80 1.15
C LEU A 212 -12.80 -23.58 0.97
N LEU A 213 -11.58 -23.64 1.50
CA LEU A 213 -10.62 -22.57 1.37
C LEU A 213 -10.11 -22.39 -0.07
N GLY A 214 -9.89 -23.48 -0.80
CA GLY A 214 -9.53 -23.46 -2.22
C GLY A 214 -10.60 -22.78 -3.07
N THR A 215 -11.88 -23.11 -2.85
CA THR A 215 -13.02 -22.45 -3.50
C THR A 215 -13.06 -20.96 -3.16
N LEU A 216 -12.95 -20.58 -1.89
CA LEU A 216 -12.89 -19.18 -1.49
C LEU A 216 -11.72 -18.44 -2.17
N CYS A 217 -10.52 -19.03 -2.16
CA CYS A 217 -9.34 -18.42 -2.76
C CYS A 217 -9.45 -18.28 -4.27
N LYS A 218 -10.10 -19.23 -4.94
CA LYS A 218 -10.42 -19.13 -6.38
C LYS A 218 -11.34 -17.94 -6.65
N ILE A 219 -12.45 -17.81 -5.91
CA ILE A 219 -13.39 -16.70 -6.11
C ILE A 219 -12.71 -15.35 -5.81
N LEU A 220 -11.90 -15.27 -4.76
CA LEU A 220 -11.14 -14.06 -4.44
C LEU A 220 -10.11 -13.68 -5.53
N ASN A 221 -9.46 -14.66 -6.16
CA ASN A 221 -8.53 -14.43 -7.27
C ASN A 221 -9.19 -13.87 -8.53
N ASP A 222 -10.50 -14.07 -8.66
CA ASP A 222 -11.33 -13.59 -9.76
C ASP A 222 -12.05 -12.26 -9.41
N ASN A 223 -12.03 -11.82 -8.15
CA ASN A 223 -12.71 -10.61 -7.66
C ASN A 223 -11.74 -9.69 -6.89
N PHE A 224 -10.97 -8.89 -7.63
CA PHE A 224 -9.99 -7.97 -7.06
C PHE A 224 -10.60 -6.78 -6.33
N GLU A 225 -11.80 -6.36 -6.73
CA GLU A 225 -12.54 -5.30 -6.05
C GLU A 225 -12.78 -5.69 -4.59
N LEU A 226 -13.17 -6.94 -4.34
CA LEU A 226 -13.31 -7.46 -2.98
C LEU A 226 -11.98 -7.54 -2.24
N LEU A 227 -10.90 -7.99 -2.89
CA LEU A 227 -9.57 -7.97 -2.27
C LEU A 227 -9.11 -6.56 -1.89
N ASN A 228 -9.33 -5.56 -2.74
CA ASN A 228 -8.97 -4.18 -2.45
C ASN A 228 -9.77 -3.67 -1.23
N ALA A 229 -11.06 -4.02 -1.13
CA ALA A 229 -11.87 -3.68 0.05
C ALA A 229 -11.42 -4.43 1.31
N ILE A 230 -11.07 -5.72 1.21
CA ILE A 230 -10.53 -6.49 2.33
C ILE A 230 -9.31 -5.77 2.91
N PHE A 231 -8.34 -5.38 2.08
CA PHE A 231 -7.13 -4.71 2.56
C PHE A 231 -7.30 -3.22 2.88
N LEU A 232 -8.43 -2.61 2.52
CA LEU A 232 -8.82 -1.30 3.03
C LEU A 232 -9.26 -1.38 4.51
N TYR A 233 -9.96 -2.44 4.89
CA TYR A 233 -10.49 -2.61 6.25
C TYR A 233 -9.54 -3.37 7.18
N SER A 234 -8.86 -4.37 6.64
CA SER A 234 -8.07 -5.36 7.39
C SER A 234 -6.60 -5.30 7.02
N HIS A 235 -5.72 -5.61 7.99
CA HIS A 235 -4.30 -5.76 7.71
C HIS A 235 -4.04 -7.00 6.82
N PRO A 236 -3.10 -6.98 5.86
CA PRO A 236 -2.83 -8.13 5.01
C PRO A 236 -2.55 -9.43 5.77
N SER A 237 -1.92 -9.34 6.94
CA SER A 237 -1.63 -10.50 7.78
C SER A 237 -2.88 -11.24 8.30
N GLN A 238 -4.03 -10.57 8.43
CA GLN A 238 -5.26 -11.21 8.88
C GLN A 238 -5.80 -12.25 7.88
N LEU A 239 -5.48 -12.08 6.59
CA LEU A 239 -5.81 -13.06 5.56
C LEU A 239 -4.61 -13.95 5.22
N LEU A 240 -3.42 -13.38 5.04
CA LEU A 240 -2.26 -14.12 4.55
C LEU A 240 -1.61 -15.05 5.58
N ALA A 241 -1.58 -14.67 6.87
CA ALA A 241 -0.95 -15.51 7.88
C ALA A 241 -1.67 -16.84 8.11
N PRO A 242 -3.03 -16.88 8.25
CA PRO A 242 -3.73 -18.16 8.32
C PRO A 242 -3.50 -19.03 7.07
N LEU A 243 -3.43 -18.44 5.88
CA LEU A 243 -3.18 -19.21 4.65
C LEU A 243 -1.76 -19.81 4.63
N ASP A 244 -0.74 -19.05 5.04
CA ASP A 244 0.64 -19.55 5.15
C ASP A 244 0.78 -20.63 6.22
N GLU A 245 0.10 -20.48 7.36
CA GLU A 245 0.06 -21.50 8.40
C GLU A 245 -0.50 -22.82 7.83
N LEU A 246 -1.65 -22.77 7.14
CA LEU A 246 -2.20 -23.96 6.48
C LEU A 246 -1.21 -24.56 5.48
N CYS A 247 -0.65 -23.76 4.58
CA CYS A 247 0.34 -24.24 3.61
C CYS A 247 1.53 -24.92 4.31
N SER A 248 1.91 -24.45 5.50
CA SER A 248 3.01 -24.97 6.29
C SER A 248 2.68 -26.26 7.06
N ILE A 249 1.44 -26.43 7.55
CA ILE A 249 1.06 -27.58 8.39
C ILE A 249 0.27 -28.66 7.65
N TRP A 250 -0.29 -28.34 6.47
CA TRP A 250 -1.13 -29.27 5.72
C TRP A 250 -0.33 -30.49 5.27
N THR A 251 -0.98 -31.64 5.34
CA THR A 251 -0.46 -32.95 4.94
C THR A 251 -1.45 -33.60 3.98
N ASN A 252 -1.00 -34.59 3.22
CA ASN A 252 -1.84 -35.33 2.27
C ASN A 252 -3.15 -35.83 2.92
N PRO A 253 -4.24 -35.93 2.15
CA PRO A 253 -5.52 -36.44 2.64
C PRO A 253 -5.38 -37.89 3.14
N GLU A 254 -6.15 -38.25 4.17
CA GLU A 254 -6.24 -39.62 4.69
C GLU A 254 -7.10 -40.54 3.80
N SER A 255 -7.51 -40.08 2.61
CA SER A 255 -8.32 -40.83 1.66
C SER A 255 -7.47 -41.84 0.85
N ASP A 256 -8.10 -42.94 0.47
CA ASP A 256 -7.56 -43.92 -0.48
C ASP A 256 -7.91 -43.61 -1.94
N GLU A 257 -8.84 -42.69 -2.19
CA GLU A 257 -9.32 -42.31 -3.52
C GLU A 257 -8.37 -41.30 -4.18
N ILE A 258 -7.94 -41.56 -5.42
CA ILE A 258 -6.97 -40.69 -6.10
C ILE A 258 -7.57 -39.32 -6.47
N ASP A 259 -8.87 -39.29 -6.76
CA ASP A 259 -9.59 -38.07 -7.15
C ASP A 259 -9.59 -37.05 -6.00
N ASP A 260 -9.60 -37.51 -4.75
CA ASP A 260 -9.48 -36.65 -3.58
C ASP A 260 -8.12 -35.93 -3.52
N TYR A 261 -7.02 -36.64 -3.83
CA TYR A 261 -5.68 -36.02 -3.90
C TYR A 261 -5.63 -34.98 -5.00
N VAL A 262 -6.16 -35.31 -6.18
CA VAL A 262 -6.16 -34.42 -7.34
C VAL A 262 -6.91 -33.13 -7.03
N GLN A 263 -8.11 -33.25 -6.45
CA GLN A 263 -8.94 -32.10 -6.08
C GLN A 263 -8.27 -31.26 -4.98
N ASP A 264 -7.67 -31.90 -3.98
CA ASP A 264 -6.98 -31.18 -2.90
C ASP A 264 -5.72 -30.46 -3.40
N TYR A 265 -5.01 -31.02 -4.38
CA TYR A 265 -3.84 -30.39 -4.99
C TYR A 265 -4.23 -29.19 -5.85
N GLU A 266 -5.35 -29.26 -6.58
CA GLU A 266 -5.94 -28.11 -7.27
C GLU A 266 -6.35 -27.01 -6.28
N ASN A 267 -7.02 -27.36 -5.20
CA ASN A 267 -7.43 -26.42 -4.14
C ASN A 267 -6.22 -25.78 -3.43
N PHE A 268 -5.16 -26.55 -3.16
CA PHE A 268 -3.89 -26.02 -2.67
C PHE A 268 -3.31 -24.99 -3.66
N GLY A 269 -3.38 -25.29 -4.95
CA GLY A 269 -2.95 -24.39 -6.02
C GLY A 269 -3.68 -23.06 -6.00
N HIS A 270 -5.00 -23.05 -5.80
CA HIS A 270 -5.78 -21.81 -5.69
C HIS A 270 -5.38 -20.95 -4.49
N ILE A 271 -5.04 -21.56 -3.35
CA ILE A 271 -4.52 -20.86 -2.16
C ILE A 271 -3.15 -20.24 -2.49
N PHE A 272 -2.23 -21.02 -3.04
CA PHE A 272 -0.90 -20.56 -3.43
C PHE A 272 -0.96 -19.41 -4.44
N PHE A 273 -1.83 -19.51 -5.44
CA PHE A 273 -2.08 -18.47 -6.42
C PHE A 273 -2.61 -17.19 -5.81
N LEU A 274 -3.52 -17.28 -4.83
CA LEU A 274 -4.03 -16.10 -4.13
C LEU A 274 -2.93 -15.39 -3.37
N ILE A 275 -2.10 -16.12 -2.62
CA ILE A 275 -0.99 -15.53 -1.86
C ILE A 275 -0.01 -14.84 -2.82
N CYS A 276 0.40 -15.51 -3.92
CA CYS A 276 1.27 -14.91 -4.94
C CYS A 276 0.66 -13.66 -5.57
N SER A 277 -0.63 -13.70 -5.89
CA SER A 277 -1.34 -12.57 -6.49
C SER A 277 -1.40 -11.37 -5.56
N ILE A 278 -1.70 -11.59 -4.27
CA ILE A 278 -1.75 -10.52 -3.26
C ILE A 278 -0.35 -9.93 -3.04
N VAL A 279 0.66 -10.76 -2.82
CA VAL A 279 2.03 -10.29 -2.53
C VAL A 279 2.58 -9.48 -3.70
N ASN A 280 2.35 -9.92 -4.94
CA ASN A 280 2.79 -9.20 -6.13
C ASN A 280 1.97 -7.91 -6.35
N ARG A 281 0.64 -7.97 -6.20
CA ARG A 281 -0.26 -6.83 -6.48
C ARG A 281 -0.07 -5.66 -5.54
N TYR A 282 0.09 -5.94 -4.25
CA TYR A 282 0.24 -4.91 -3.22
C TYR A 282 1.71 -4.69 -2.83
N GLU A 283 2.66 -5.23 -3.62
CA GLU A 283 4.10 -5.09 -3.41
C GLU A 283 4.57 -5.50 -2.00
N LEU A 284 3.93 -6.52 -1.41
CA LEU A 284 4.19 -6.94 -0.03
C LEU A 284 5.54 -7.64 0.15
N HIS A 285 6.26 -7.94 -0.94
CA HIS A 285 7.64 -8.42 -0.90
C HIS A 285 8.58 -7.50 -0.10
N LYS A 286 8.23 -6.22 0.01
CA LYS A 286 8.97 -5.23 0.81
C LYS A 286 8.76 -5.40 2.32
N ASN A 287 7.72 -6.08 2.81
CA ASN A 287 7.43 -6.23 4.25
C ASN A 287 6.91 -7.62 4.63
N LEU A 288 7.55 -8.68 4.13
CA LEU A 288 7.09 -10.05 4.34
C LEU A 288 6.96 -10.41 5.83
N GLU A 289 7.81 -9.87 6.70
CA GLU A 289 7.79 -10.12 8.15
C GLU A 289 6.55 -9.56 8.87
N ASP A 290 5.99 -8.45 8.37
CA ASP A 290 4.77 -7.84 8.93
C ASP A 290 3.49 -8.55 8.45
N VAL A 291 3.61 -9.26 7.32
CA VAL A 291 2.48 -9.91 6.64
C VAL A 291 2.34 -11.38 7.04
N PHE A 292 3.45 -12.10 7.16
CA PHE A 292 3.46 -13.51 7.54
C PHE A 292 3.82 -13.67 9.03
N GLN A 293 3.21 -14.64 9.71
CA GLN A 293 3.49 -14.90 11.13
C GLN A 293 4.81 -15.65 11.30
N GLY A 294 5.92 -14.92 11.19
CA GLY A 294 7.28 -15.39 11.46
C GLY A 294 8.05 -15.88 10.23
N THR A 295 9.35 -16.07 10.42
CA THR A 295 10.30 -16.39 9.34
C THR A 295 10.34 -17.87 8.97
N SER A 296 9.59 -18.71 9.67
CA SER A 296 9.58 -20.16 9.51
C SER A 296 8.58 -20.67 8.48
N GLY A 297 7.58 -19.86 8.13
CA GLY A 297 6.49 -20.21 7.20
C GLY A 297 6.99 -20.60 5.81
N PHE A 298 6.24 -21.49 5.15
CA PHE A 298 6.56 -21.96 3.80
C PHE A 298 6.54 -20.80 2.81
N MET A 299 5.50 -19.96 2.83
CA MET A 299 5.36 -18.84 1.89
C MET A 299 6.38 -17.73 2.16
N TYR A 300 6.68 -17.45 3.43
CA TYR A 300 7.75 -16.51 3.77
C TYR A 300 9.09 -16.93 3.16
N LYS A 301 9.47 -18.20 3.32
CA LYS A 301 10.71 -18.74 2.73
C LYS A 301 10.66 -18.75 1.20
N TYR A 302 9.52 -19.11 0.63
CA TYR A 302 9.31 -19.12 -0.80
C TYR A 302 9.63 -17.76 -1.45
N PHE A 303 9.15 -16.65 -0.88
CA PHE A 303 9.42 -15.31 -1.44
C PHE A 303 10.86 -14.80 -1.19
N LEU A 304 11.59 -15.40 -0.24
CA LEU A 304 13.00 -15.05 0.00
C LEU A 304 13.98 -15.86 -0.87
N LEU A 305 13.60 -17.07 -1.26
CA LEU A 305 14.46 -17.97 -2.03
C LEU A 305 14.30 -17.74 -3.53
N THR A 306 15.43 -17.77 -4.23
CA THR A 306 15.44 -17.76 -5.70
C THR A 306 15.05 -19.15 -6.23
N PRO A 307 14.07 -19.26 -7.14
CA PRO A 307 13.67 -20.53 -7.74
C PRO A 307 14.87 -21.30 -8.35
N GLY A 308 14.92 -22.61 -8.15
CA GLY A 308 15.97 -23.48 -8.70
C GLY A 308 17.30 -23.51 -7.94
N THR A 309 17.45 -22.76 -6.84
CA THR A 309 18.64 -22.83 -5.96
C THR A 309 18.65 -24.03 -5.01
N ILE A 310 17.55 -24.79 -4.97
CA ILE A 310 17.40 -25.94 -4.09
C ILE A 310 18.17 -27.12 -4.68
N THR A 311 19.28 -27.50 -4.05
CA THR A 311 19.93 -28.79 -4.29
C THR A 311 19.11 -29.90 -3.61
N PRO A 312 18.45 -30.79 -4.36
CA PRO A 312 17.66 -31.85 -3.76
C PRO A 312 18.58 -32.87 -3.08
N GLU A 313 18.29 -33.20 -1.82
CA GLU A 313 19.07 -34.19 -1.05
C GLU A 313 18.20 -35.38 -0.61
N GLY A 314 18.81 -36.56 -0.52
CA GLY A 314 18.19 -37.78 0.00
C GLY A 314 16.86 -38.14 -0.70
N GLN A 315 15.76 -38.05 0.04
CA GLN A 315 14.42 -38.41 -0.46
C GLN A 315 13.91 -37.45 -1.55
N GLN A 316 14.34 -36.19 -1.57
CA GLN A 316 13.96 -35.25 -2.62
C GLN A 316 14.59 -35.62 -3.96
N ASP A 317 15.87 -36.03 -3.95
CA ASP A 317 16.56 -36.45 -5.19
C ASP A 317 15.95 -37.73 -5.77
N LEU A 318 15.52 -38.67 -4.91
CA LEU A 318 14.78 -39.86 -5.34
C LEU A 318 13.45 -39.49 -6.00
N LEU A 319 12.70 -38.54 -5.43
CA LEU A 319 11.43 -38.07 -6.00
C LEU A 319 11.65 -37.39 -7.36
N VAL A 320 12.68 -36.53 -7.48
CA VAL A 320 13.04 -35.89 -8.75
C VAL A 320 13.40 -36.95 -9.80
N LYS A 321 14.20 -37.96 -9.43
CA LYS A 321 14.53 -39.08 -10.34
C LYS A 321 13.29 -39.84 -10.81
N GLN A 322 12.35 -40.12 -9.91
CA GLN A 322 11.08 -40.77 -10.25
C GLN A 322 10.26 -39.93 -11.25
N TRP A 323 10.12 -38.63 -10.99
CA TRP A 323 9.43 -37.71 -11.90
C TRP A 323 10.08 -37.64 -13.28
N VAL A 324 11.40 -37.48 -13.33
CA VAL A 324 12.15 -37.44 -14.60
C VAL A 324 11.99 -38.77 -15.35
N ASP A 325 12.21 -39.91 -14.71
CA ASP A 325 12.07 -41.23 -15.34
C ASP A 325 10.65 -41.49 -15.88
N THR A 326 9.63 -41.07 -15.14
CA THR A 326 8.23 -41.19 -15.57
C THR A 326 7.95 -40.30 -16.76
N LEU A 327 8.34 -39.02 -16.73
CA LEU A 327 8.09 -38.10 -17.85
C LEU A 327 8.88 -38.49 -19.11
N LEU A 328 10.02 -39.18 -18.96
CA LEU A 328 10.76 -39.73 -20.10
C LEU A 328 10.07 -40.96 -20.73
N LYS A 329 9.43 -41.82 -19.93
CA LYS A 329 8.89 -43.11 -20.39
C LYS A 329 7.39 -43.07 -20.70
N GLU A 330 6.62 -42.36 -19.89
CA GLU A 330 5.16 -42.38 -19.87
C GLU A 330 4.59 -40.99 -20.18
N ALA A 331 3.38 -40.95 -20.74
CA ALA A 331 2.68 -39.69 -21.02
C ALA A 331 1.85 -39.19 -19.82
N THR A 332 1.50 -40.09 -18.90
CA THR A 332 0.66 -39.83 -17.73
C THR A 332 1.44 -40.12 -16.45
N VAL A 333 1.17 -39.38 -15.38
CA VAL A 333 1.81 -39.62 -14.08
C VAL A 333 1.06 -40.74 -13.34
N PRO A 334 1.74 -41.83 -12.93
CA PRO A 334 1.14 -42.90 -12.13
C PRO A 334 0.67 -42.42 -10.76
N ASP A 335 -0.40 -43.03 -10.26
CA ASP A 335 -1.01 -42.72 -8.96
C ASP A 335 -0.02 -42.77 -7.79
N GLY A 336 0.96 -43.68 -7.84
CA GLY A 336 2.00 -43.77 -6.80
C GLY A 336 2.89 -42.53 -6.72
N ILE A 337 3.13 -41.85 -7.84
CA ILE A 337 3.87 -40.58 -7.86
C ILE A 337 2.97 -39.44 -7.38
N ILE A 338 1.70 -39.43 -7.77
CA ILE A 338 0.73 -38.45 -7.28
C ILE A 338 0.66 -38.48 -5.76
N ARG A 339 0.46 -39.66 -5.15
CA ARG A 339 0.35 -39.83 -3.69
C ARG A 339 1.64 -39.46 -2.93
N SER A 340 2.81 -39.62 -3.55
CA SER A 340 4.10 -39.30 -2.93
C SER A 340 4.56 -37.86 -3.14
N THR A 341 3.89 -37.11 -4.02
CA THR A 341 4.28 -35.74 -4.38
C THR A 341 3.43 -34.71 -3.66
N HIS A 342 3.90 -34.27 -2.49
CA HIS A 342 3.28 -33.16 -1.78
C HIS A 342 3.36 -31.84 -2.58
N PRO A 343 2.29 -31.02 -2.69
CA PRO A 343 2.27 -29.76 -3.45
C PRO A 343 3.43 -28.80 -3.15
N ARG A 344 3.75 -28.55 -1.88
CA ARG A 344 4.96 -27.82 -1.45
C ARG A 344 6.25 -28.33 -2.11
N LYS A 345 6.49 -29.64 -2.07
CA LYS A 345 7.68 -30.24 -2.69
C LYS A 345 7.66 -30.06 -4.21
N MET A 346 6.48 -30.11 -4.83
CA MET A 346 6.35 -29.86 -6.27
C MET A 346 6.71 -28.41 -6.63
N ILE A 347 6.26 -27.42 -5.84
CA ILE A 347 6.63 -26.00 -6.04
C ILE A 347 8.15 -25.83 -6.04
N ASP A 348 8.81 -26.43 -5.04
CA ASP A 348 10.26 -26.34 -4.82
C ASP A 348 11.07 -27.11 -5.89
N LEU A 349 10.63 -28.31 -6.26
CA LEU A 349 11.39 -29.24 -7.09
C LEU A 349 11.08 -29.14 -8.59
N ALA A 350 9.96 -28.53 -8.99
CA ALA A 350 9.57 -28.42 -10.40
C ALA A 350 10.64 -27.78 -11.29
N PRO A 351 11.33 -26.68 -10.90
CA PRO A 351 12.45 -26.15 -11.67
C PRO A 351 13.56 -27.17 -11.91
N VAL A 352 13.94 -27.94 -10.88
CA VAL A 352 14.99 -28.97 -10.96
C VAL A 352 14.57 -30.15 -11.84
N ILE A 353 13.28 -30.52 -11.82
CA ILE A 353 12.73 -31.56 -12.70
C ILE A 353 12.85 -31.12 -14.16
N ILE A 354 12.49 -29.87 -14.47
CA ILE A 354 12.56 -29.32 -15.84
C ILE A 354 14.00 -29.17 -16.30
N ASP A 355 14.88 -28.70 -15.43
CA ASP A 355 16.32 -28.61 -15.70
C ASP A 355 16.87 -29.97 -16.15
N ARG A 356 16.65 -31.02 -15.36
CA ARG A 356 17.07 -32.40 -15.70
C ARG A 356 16.43 -32.93 -16.98
N LEU A 357 15.19 -32.57 -17.29
CA LEU A 357 14.53 -32.95 -18.54
C LEU A 357 15.15 -32.24 -19.75
N CYS A 358 15.46 -30.95 -19.64
CA CYS A 358 16.18 -30.19 -20.66
C CYS A 358 17.56 -30.79 -20.90
N ASP A 359 18.26 -31.13 -19.83
CA ASP A 359 19.55 -31.82 -19.84
C ASP A 359 19.54 -33.14 -20.61
N ASN A 360 18.47 -33.93 -20.46
CA ASN A 360 18.25 -35.17 -21.21
C ASN A 360 17.93 -34.92 -22.68
N CYS A 361 17.22 -33.84 -23.00
CA CYS A 361 16.96 -33.42 -24.37
C CYS A 361 18.25 -32.96 -25.07
N GLU A 362 19.11 -32.21 -24.38
CA GLU A 362 20.42 -31.79 -24.91
C GLU A 362 21.35 -32.98 -25.15
N LYS A 363 21.30 -33.99 -24.26
CA LYS A 363 21.97 -35.29 -24.41
C LYS A 363 21.33 -36.20 -25.47
N LYS A 364 20.27 -35.74 -26.15
CA LYS A 364 19.51 -36.46 -27.19
C LYS A 364 18.87 -37.78 -26.73
N VAL A 365 18.58 -37.90 -25.43
CA VAL A 365 17.83 -39.03 -24.87
C VAL A 365 16.36 -38.96 -25.32
N ILE A 366 15.82 -37.75 -25.43
CA ILE A 366 14.49 -37.45 -25.97
C ILE A 366 14.59 -36.35 -27.03
N SER A 367 13.60 -36.30 -27.93
CA SER A 367 13.47 -35.17 -28.87
C SER A 367 12.83 -33.96 -28.18
N GLN A 368 13.09 -32.77 -28.73
CA GLN A 368 12.47 -31.53 -28.23
C GLN A 368 10.94 -31.58 -28.30
N GLU A 369 10.35 -32.17 -29.35
CA GLU A 369 8.89 -32.32 -29.48
C GLU A 369 8.30 -33.16 -28.34
N VAL A 370 8.98 -34.26 -27.98
CA VAL A 370 8.55 -35.12 -26.86
C VAL A 370 8.68 -34.35 -25.54
N LEU A 371 9.78 -33.63 -25.32
CA LEU A 371 9.95 -32.79 -24.13
C LEU A 371 8.77 -31.80 -23.98
N LEU A 372 8.49 -31.02 -25.03
CA LEU A 372 7.44 -30.00 -25.01
C LEU A 372 6.06 -30.61 -24.71
N SER A 373 5.72 -31.75 -25.33
CA SER A 373 4.48 -32.47 -25.04
C SER A 373 4.41 -32.97 -23.60
N ARG A 374 5.53 -33.43 -23.01
CA ARG A 374 5.54 -33.92 -21.62
C ARG A 374 5.40 -32.81 -20.59
N LEU A 375 5.89 -31.60 -20.91
CA LEU A 375 5.75 -30.44 -20.02
C LEU A 375 4.33 -29.88 -19.95
N GLU A 376 3.44 -30.24 -20.90
CA GLU A 376 2.02 -29.85 -20.86
C GLU A 376 1.27 -30.39 -19.63
N ILE A 377 1.83 -31.39 -18.94
CA ILE A 377 1.26 -31.86 -17.67
C ILE A 377 1.15 -30.75 -16.63
N PHE A 378 2.07 -29.78 -16.64
CA PHE A 378 2.04 -28.64 -15.73
C PHE A 378 0.96 -27.63 -16.07
N LEU A 379 0.33 -27.71 -17.25
CA LEU A 379 -0.84 -26.89 -17.60
C LEU A 379 -2.13 -27.45 -17.01
N GLN A 380 -2.14 -28.68 -16.49
CA GLN A 380 -3.31 -29.26 -15.84
C GLN A 380 -3.60 -28.55 -14.50
N PRO A 381 -4.87 -28.32 -14.11
CA PRO A 381 -5.24 -27.56 -12.90
C PRO A 381 -4.48 -27.99 -11.64
N ARG A 382 -4.38 -29.30 -11.40
CA ARG A 382 -3.67 -29.93 -10.27
C ARG A 382 -2.17 -29.67 -10.17
N TRP A 383 -1.51 -29.19 -11.22
CA TRP A 383 -0.06 -28.90 -11.23
C TRP A 383 0.26 -27.47 -11.64
N SER A 384 -0.74 -26.73 -12.11
CA SER A 384 -0.61 -25.38 -12.66
C SER A 384 0.05 -24.38 -11.73
N TYR A 385 -0.06 -24.56 -10.42
CA TYR A 385 0.61 -23.70 -9.43
C TYR A 385 2.14 -23.74 -9.53
N ALA A 386 2.73 -24.86 -9.97
CA ALA A 386 4.18 -24.98 -10.18
C ALA A 386 4.67 -24.17 -11.38
N LEU A 387 3.78 -23.77 -12.30
CA LEU A 387 4.17 -22.95 -13.45
C LEU A 387 4.76 -21.59 -13.05
N ILE A 388 4.40 -21.05 -11.88
CA ILE A 388 5.00 -19.81 -11.38
C ILE A 388 6.51 -20.01 -11.19
N THR A 389 6.93 -21.03 -10.44
CA THR A 389 8.36 -21.28 -10.18
C THR A 389 9.11 -21.71 -11.42
N ILE A 390 8.47 -22.54 -12.26
CA ILE A 390 9.01 -22.95 -13.56
C ILE A 390 9.31 -21.73 -14.42
N CYS A 391 8.35 -20.81 -14.58
CA CYS A 391 8.53 -19.64 -15.44
C CYS A 391 9.54 -18.66 -14.86
N GLN A 392 9.56 -18.46 -13.54
CA GLN A 392 10.58 -17.64 -12.87
C GLN A 392 11.98 -18.19 -13.18
N TRP A 393 12.20 -19.48 -12.94
CA TRP A 393 13.48 -20.13 -13.21
C TRP A 393 13.86 -20.07 -14.70
N LEU A 394 12.94 -20.38 -15.62
CA LEU A 394 13.19 -20.29 -17.06
C LEU A 394 13.62 -18.87 -17.49
N CYS A 395 12.99 -17.84 -16.93
CA CYS A 395 13.34 -16.44 -17.20
C CYS A 395 14.73 -16.10 -16.65
N GLU A 396 14.98 -16.43 -15.38
CA GLU A 396 16.26 -16.17 -14.72
C GLU A 396 17.41 -16.89 -15.42
N GLU A 397 17.29 -18.19 -15.69
CA GLU A 397 18.33 -18.99 -16.32
C GLU A 397 18.61 -18.55 -17.76
N SER A 398 17.57 -18.13 -18.49
CA SER A 398 17.71 -17.54 -19.83
C SER A 398 18.47 -16.21 -19.81
N LEU A 399 18.45 -15.48 -18.69
CA LEU A 399 19.14 -14.20 -18.48
C LEU A 399 20.55 -14.38 -17.88
N THR A 400 20.76 -15.33 -16.96
CA THR A 400 22.04 -15.59 -16.27
C THR A 400 23.06 -16.31 -17.15
N LEU A 401 22.65 -17.28 -17.97
CA LEU A 401 23.51 -17.90 -18.99
C LEU A 401 24.00 -16.89 -20.05
N GLY A 402 23.38 -15.71 -20.10
CA GLY A 402 23.83 -14.55 -20.90
C GLY A 402 24.87 -13.64 -20.23
N ARG A 403 25.31 -13.92 -18.98
CA ARG A 403 26.24 -13.05 -18.21
C ARG A 403 27.40 -13.83 -17.58
N SER A 404 28.32 -14.33 -18.41
CA SER A 404 29.69 -14.64 -17.97
C SER A 404 30.53 -13.34 -17.88
N PRO A 405 31.37 -13.11 -16.85
CA PRO A 405 32.11 -11.86 -16.66
C PRO A 405 33.28 -11.60 -17.62
N ARG A 406 33.45 -12.35 -18.72
CA ARG A 406 34.68 -12.24 -19.54
C ARG A 406 34.56 -11.97 -21.02
N GLU A 407 33.39 -11.98 -21.65
CA GLU A 407 33.31 -11.65 -23.08
C GLU A 407 32.08 -10.78 -23.41
N LEU A 408 32.34 -9.54 -23.78
CA LEU A 408 31.40 -8.50 -24.24
C LEU A 408 30.92 -8.77 -25.69
N SER A 409 30.57 -10.02 -26.00
CA SER A 409 29.91 -10.39 -27.25
C SER A 409 28.51 -10.90 -26.98
N ILE A 410 27.54 -10.23 -27.58
CA ILE A 410 26.09 -10.41 -27.54
C ILE A 410 25.65 -11.90 -27.47
N SER A 411 25.04 -12.27 -26.33
CA SER A 411 23.96 -13.27 -26.15
C SER A 411 24.23 -14.74 -26.50
N GLN A 412 24.28 -15.60 -25.49
CA GLN A 412 23.94 -17.03 -25.65
C GLN A 412 22.96 -17.43 -24.54
N SER A 413 21.68 -17.05 -24.68
CA SER A 413 20.59 -17.73 -23.97
C SER A 413 20.40 -19.11 -24.59
N SER A 414 20.19 -20.17 -23.78
CA SER A 414 19.90 -21.51 -24.32
C SER A 414 18.62 -21.46 -25.17
N PRO A 415 18.67 -21.76 -26.48
CA PRO A 415 17.48 -21.73 -27.35
C PRO A 415 16.43 -22.75 -26.91
N LEU A 416 16.82 -23.80 -26.17
CA LEU A 416 15.90 -24.79 -25.64
C LEU A 416 15.00 -24.18 -24.56
N LEU A 417 15.56 -23.45 -23.59
CA LEU A 417 14.80 -22.85 -22.48
C LEU A 417 13.79 -21.82 -22.97
N LEU A 418 14.17 -20.96 -23.93
CA LEU A 418 13.27 -20.00 -24.55
C LEU A 418 12.15 -20.69 -25.34
N ASN A 419 12.44 -21.82 -26.00
CA ASN A 419 11.42 -22.61 -26.71
C ASN A 419 10.45 -23.30 -25.73
N VAL A 420 10.95 -23.79 -24.59
CA VAL A 420 10.09 -24.34 -23.52
C VAL A 420 9.17 -23.26 -22.97
N LEU A 421 9.71 -22.08 -22.63
CA LEU A 421 8.94 -20.94 -22.15
C LEU A 421 7.87 -20.52 -23.17
N LYS A 422 8.25 -20.39 -24.44
CA LYS A 422 7.33 -20.09 -25.55
C LYS A 422 6.19 -21.11 -25.62
N HIS A 423 6.53 -22.41 -25.62
CA HIS A 423 5.53 -23.48 -25.74
C HIS A 423 4.51 -23.42 -24.62
N LEU A 424 4.96 -23.29 -23.37
CA LEU A 424 4.06 -23.21 -22.22
C LEU A 424 3.16 -21.97 -22.27
N VAL A 425 3.74 -20.80 -22.54
CA VAL A 425 2.99 -19.52 -22.54
C VAL A 425 1.94 -19.48 -23.65
N LEU A 426 2.21 -20.01 -24.84
CA LEU A 426 1.30 -19.91 -25.98
C LEU A 426 0.10 -20.88 -25.92
N ARG A 427 0.12 -21.91 -25.07
CA ARG A 427 -0.99 -22.89 -24.89
C ARG A 427 -2.24 -22.28 -24.26
N GLU A 428 -3.43 -22.60 -24.77
CA GLU A 428 -4.70 -22.00 -24.29
C GLU A 428 -4.95 -22.26 -22.80
N GLU A 429 -4.45 -23.39 -22.30
CA GLU A 429 -4.54 -23.84 -20.91
C GLU A 429 -3.59 -23.08 -19.97
N PHE A 430 -2.72 -22.20 -20.50
CA PHE A 430 -1.81 -21.41 -19.67
C PHE A 430 -2.61 -20.45 -18.76
N PRO A 431 -2.54 -20.61 -17.43
CA PRO A 431 -3.42 -19.87 -16.54
C PRO A 431 -3.13 -18.36 -16.55
N SER A 432 -4.18 -17.54 -16.67
CA SER A 432 -4.08 -16.07 -16.60
C SER A 432 -3.43 -15.59 -15.30
N ILE A 433 -3.58 -16.34 -14.21
CA ILE A 433 -2.97 -16.03 -12.91
C ILE A 433 -1.44 -16.19 -12.90
N VAL A 434 -0.92 -17.13 -13.70
CA VAL A 434 0.52 -17.29 -13.90
C VAL A 434 1.03 -16.11 -14.73
N SER A 435 0.34 -15.75 -15.82
CA SER A 435 0.65 -14.54 -16.60
C SER A 435 0.68 -13.27 -15.74
N ARG A 436 -0.26 -13.10 -14.82
CA ARG A 436 -0.30 -11.97 -13.87
C ARG A 436 0.90 -11.98 -12.91
N SER A 437 1.30 -13.15 -12.44
CA SER A 437 2.37 -13.30 -11.44
C SER A 437 3.77 -13.10 -12.03
N VAL A 438 4.04 -13.69 -13.20
CA VAL A 438 5.39 -13.72 -13.80
C VAL A 438 5.51 -12.95 -15.11
N GLY A 439 4.43 -12.30 -15.58
CA GLY A 439 4.39 -11.61 -16.86
C GLY A 439 5.48 -10.55 -17.04
N HIS A 440 5.82 -9.82 -15.97
CA HIS A 440 6.89 -8.83 -16.00
C HIS A 440 8.29 -9.47 -16.23
N LEU A 441 8.55 -10.66 -15.66
CA LEU A 441 9.79 -11.42 -15.87
C LEU A 441 9.85 -11.93 -17.31
N ILE A 442 8.74 -12.46 -17.82
CA ILE A 442 8.63 -12.93 -19.20
C ILE A 442 8.89 -11.76 -20.15
N GLN A 443 8.21 -10.62 -19.98
CA GLN A 443 8.42 -9.42 -20.78
C GLN A 443 9.88 -8.94 -20.74
N THR A 444 10.52 -8.95 -19.57
CA THR A 444 11.93 -8.57 -19.42
C THR A 444 12.85 -9.52 -20.17
N THR A 445 12.58 -10.82 -20.09
CA THR A 445 13.32 -11.87 -20.80
C THR A 445 13.20 -11.71 -22.32
N LEU A 446 12.01 -11.32 -22.81
CA LEU A 446 11.73 -11.12 -24.23
C LEU A 446 12.50 -9.94 -24.86
N ILE A 447 12.92 -8.93 -24.08
CA ILE A 447 13.65 -7.75 -24.62
C ILE A 447 14.99 -8.15 -25.26
N GLY A 448 15.61 -9.23 -24.80
CA GLY A 448 16.88 -9.76 -25.32
C GLY A 448 16.79 -11.16 -25.94
N ALA A 449 15.59 -11.71 -26.13
CA ALA A 449 15.39 -13.09 -26.55
C ALA A 449 15.72 -13.31 -28.03
N LYS A 450 16.41 -14.41 -28.34
CA LYS A 450 16.65 -14.90 -29.72
C LYS A 450 15.47 -15.74 -30.23
N LEU A 451 14.26 -15.17 -30.19
CA LEU A 451 13.06 -15.78 -30.76
C LEU A 451 12.63 -15.03 -32.04
N PRO A 452 11.92 -15.68 -32.98
CA PRO A 452 11.28 -14.99 -34.10
C PRO A 452 10.41 -13.83 -33.61
N ALA A 453 10.45 -12.69 -34.31
CA ALA A 453 9.72 -11.49 -33.89
C ALA A 453 8.21 -11.72 -33.75
N SER A 454 7.63 -12.60 -34.57
CA SER A 454 6.21 -13.01 -34.45
C SER A 454 5.93 -13.69 -33.12
N ASP A 455 6.78 -14.64 -32.71
CA ASP A 455 6.60 -15.39 -31.46
C ASP A 455 6.72 -14.47 -30.23
N VAL A 456 7.65 -13.51 -30.28
CA VAL A 456 7.81 -12.51 -29.21
C VAL A 456 6.56 -11.66 -29.07
N GLU A 457 5.96 -11.24 -30.19
CA GLU A 457 4.75 -10.44 -30.20
C GLU A 457 3.53 -11.27 -29.75
N ASP A 458 3.41 -12.53 -30.17
CA ASP A 458 2.34 -13.43 -29.75
C ASP A 458 2.39 -13.70 -28.24
N MET A 459 3.58 -13.94 -27.69
CA MET A 459 3.76 -14.08 -26.24
C MET A 459 3.44 -12.77 -25.51
N ARG A 460 3.90 -11.63 -26.03
CA ARG A 460 3.63 -10.32 -25.44
C ARG A 460 2.15 -10.01 -25.40
N THR A 461 1.45 -10.15 -26.53
CA THR A 461 0.01 -9.88 -26.64
C THR A 461 -0.81 -10.78 -25.71
N LYS A 462 -0.42 -12.05 -25.56
CA LYS A 462 -1.08 -12.98 -24.62
C LYS A 462 -0.85 -12.64 -23.15
N ILE A 463 0.37 -12.22 -22.79
CA ILE A 463 0.67 -11.78 -21.42
C ILE A 463 -0.03 -10.45 -21.14
N GLU A 464 0.00 -9.50 -22.07
CA GLU A 464 -0.64 -8.19 -21.95
C GLU A 464 -2.16 -8.28 -21.88
N SER A 465 -2.80 -9.22 -22.57
CA SER A 465 -4.24 -9.44 -22.45
C SER A 465 -4.66 -9.96 -21.08
N SER A 466 -3.74 -10.59 -20.34
CA SER A 466 -3.95 -11.11 -18.99
C SER A 466 -3.57 -10.11 -17.88
N LEU A 467 -2.84 -9.05 -18.22
CA LEU A 467 -2.41 -8.01 -17.28
C LEU A 467 -3.43 -6.87 -17.28
N ASP A 468 -4.11 -6.66 -16.15
CA ASP A 468 -4.92 -5.46 -15.95
C ASP A 468 -4.12 -4.17 -16.21
N SER A 469 -4.81 -3.09 -16.62
CA SER A 469 -4.21 -1.76 -16.84
C SER A 469 -3.41 -1.23 -15.65
N VAL A 470 -3.70 -1.71 -14.44
CA VAL A 470 -3.04 -1.37 -13.16
C VAL A 470 -1.58 -1.87 -13.12
N TRP A 471 -1.23 -2.95 -13.82
CA TRP A 471 0.14 -3.49 -13.86
C TRP A 471 1.10 -2.69 -14.75
N ARG A 472 0.64 -1.58 -15.34
CA ARG A 472 1.48 -0.69 -16.14
C ARG A 472 2.16 0.35 -15.25
N THR A 473 3.20 -0.05 -14.53
CA THR A 473 4.15 0.93 -13.99
C THR A 473 4.84 1.62 -15.16
N LYS A 474 4.31 2.78 -15.57
CA LYS A 474 4.99 3.67 -16.51
C LYS A 474 6.29 4.12 -15.83
N LYS A 475 7.42 3.51 -16.21
CA LYS A 475 8.74 3.95 -15.76
C LYS A 475 9.00 5.34 -16.31
N TYR A 476 8.76 6.37 -15.49
CA TYR A 476 9.13 7.75 -15.82
C TYR A 476 10.62 7.97 -15.51
N SER A 477 11.28 8.82 -16.29
CA SER A 477 12.62 9.30 -15.92
C SER A 477 12.57 10.08 -14.61
N ILE A 478 13.67 10.08 -13.85
CA ILE A 478 13.77 10.84 -12.60
C ILE A 478 13.49 12.34 -12.80
N GLU A 479 13.89 12.90 -13.95
CA GLU A 479 13.60 14.29 -14.31
C GLU A 479 12.10 14.52 -14.47
N THR A 480 11.39 13.58 -15.10
CA THR A 480 9.93 13.65 -15.25
C THR A 480 9.23 13.54 -13.90
N LEU A 481 9.65 12.59 -13.06
CA LEU A 481 9.12 12.40 -11.71
C LEU A 481 9.31 13.66 -10.85
N THR A 482 10.54 14.19 -10.82
CA THR A 482 10.89 15.41 -10.08
C THR A 482 10.06 16.61 -10.53
N ARG A 483 9.91 16.81 -11.84
CA ARG A 483 9.10 17.89 -12.41
C ARG A 483 7.63 17.76 -12.03
N ARG A 484 7.07 16.54 -12.10
CA ARG A 484 5.69 16.28 -11.72
C ARG A 484 5.47 16.51 -10.23
N PHE A 485 6.40 16.05 -9.38
CA PHE A 485 6.33 16.22 -7.93
C PHE A 485 6.32 17.70 -7.54
N ARG A 486 7.27 18.50 -8.05
CA ARG A 486 7.30 19.95 -7.79
C ARG A 486 5.99 20.63 -8.19
N LYS A 487 5.45 20.28 -9.36
CA LYS A 487 4.19 20.84 -9.85
C LYS A 487 3.01 20.45 -8.96
N MET A 488 2.88 19.17 -8.60
CA MET A 488 1.85 18.67 -7.69
C MET A 488 1.93 19.39 -6.33
N PHE A 489 3.10 19.40 -5.69
CA PHE A 489 3.30 20.05 -4.39
C PHE A 489 2.89 21.53 -4.46
N HIS A 490 3.41 22.27 -5.45
CA HIS A 490 3.09 23.68 -5.63
C HIS A 490 1.59 23.92 -5.85
N VAL A 491 0.95 23.12 -6.72
CA VAL A 491 -0.49 23.23 -6.98
C VAL A 491 -1.29 22.98 -5.71
N VAL A 492 -0.99 21.93 -4.94
CA VAL A 492 -1.70 21.60 -3.68
C VAL A 492 -1.54 22.72 -2.66
N VAL A 493 -0.35 23.32 -2.54
CA VAL A 493 -0.11 24.45 -1.63
C VAL A 493 -0.92 25.69 -2.04
N MET A 494 -0.95 26.02 -3.34
CA MET A 494 -1.55 27.26 -3.84
C MET A 494 -3.07 27.17 -4.06
N SER A 495 -3.61 25.97 -4.29
CA SER A 495 -5.02 25.72 -4.63
C SER A 495 -6.02 26.04 -3.51
N GLY A 496 -5.57 26.45 -2.33
CA GLY A 496 -6.42 26.83 -1.20
C GLY A 496 -6.89 28.28 -1.20
N ARG A 497 -6.39 29.13 -2.10
CA ARG A 497 -6.75 30.57 -2.15
C ARG A 497 -7.21 31.08 -3.53
N SER A 498 -7.15 30.27 -4.57
CA SER A 498 -7.53 30.72 -5.91
C SER A 498 -8.00 29.54 -6.76
N SER A 499 -9.32 29.41 -6.80
CA SER A 499 -10.06 29.18 -8.03
C SER A 499 -9.99 27.81 -8.71
N PHE A 500 -11.20 27.32 -9.01
CA PHE A 500 -11.59 26.79 -10.31
C PHE A 500 -11.27 27.79 -11.47
N VAL A 501 -10.03 28.31 -11.55
CA VAL A 501 -9.59 29.11 -12.69
C VAL A 501 -9.19 28.10 -13.76
N GLN A 502 -10.00 28.13 -14.81
CA GLN A 502 -9.72 27.56 -16.11
C GLN A 502 -8.28 27.89 -16.53
N ASP A 503 -7.36 26.93 -16.44
CA ASP A 503 -6.12 26.99 -17.22
C ASP A 503 -6.15 25.91 -18.29
N ARG A 504 -6.63 26.31 -19.48
CA ARG A 504 -6.63 25.55 -20.74
C ARG A 504 -5.24 25.49 -21.42
N VAL A 505 -4.14 25.80 -20.72
CA VAL A 505 -2.85 26.08 -21.39
C VAL A 505 -1.74 25.04 -21.14
N LEU A 506 -1.93 24.01 -20.31
CA LEU A 506 -0.93 22.95 -20.17
C LEU A 506 -1.57 21.57 -20.42
N SER A 507 -1.31 21.02 -21.60
CA SER A 507 -1.74 19.71 -22.11
C SER A 507 -1.14 18.50 -21.38
N ILE A 508 -0.88 18.62 -20.08
CA ILE A 508 -0.50 17.49 -19.22
C ILE A 508 -1.39 17.59 -17.98
N SER A 509 -2.37 16.68 -17.91
CA SER A 509 -3.20 16.38 -16.74
C SER A 509 -2.30 16.36 -15.50
N CYS A 510 -2.36 17.41 -14.69
CA CYS A 510 -1.66 17.44 -13.41
C CYS A 510 -2.75 17.37 -12.36
N PRO A 511 -2.72 16.34 -11.51
CA PRO A 511 -3.74 16.20 -10.48
C PRO A 511 -3.74 17.42 -9.55
N HIS A 512 -4.93 17.85 -9.14
CA HIS A 512 -5.10 18.80 -8.04
C HIS A 512 -5.03 18.10 -6.67
N HIS A 513 -4.95 16.76 -6.67
CA HIS A 513 -4.72 15.92 -5.49
C HIS A 513 -3.26 15.56 -5.26
N PHE A 514 -3.07 15.01 -4.07
CA PHE A 514 -1.83 14.42 -3.59
C PHE A 514 -1.64 13.01 -4.19
N ASP A 515 -0.68 12.87 -5.11
CA ASP A 515 -0.36 11.63 -5.82
C ASP A 515 0.67 10.82 -5.02
N VAL A 516 0.20 9.84 -4.25
CA VAL A 516 1.03 9.01 -3.37
C VAL A 516 1.97 8.11 -4.18
N GLU A 517 1.55 7.64 -5.36
CA GLU A 517 2.40 6.82 -6.23
C GLU A 517 3.57 7.64 -6.76
N LEU A 518 3.31 8.87 -7.21
CA LEU A 518 4.37 9.81 -7.62
C LEU A 518 5.36 10.08 -6.47
N ILE A 519 4.86 10.25 -5.24
CA ILE A 519 5.72 10.45 -4.06
C ILE A 519 6.62 9.24 -3.84
N ARG A 520 6.04 8.04 -3.86
CA ARG A 520 6.78 6.77 -3.74
C ARG A 520 7.81 6.62 -4.86
N ASP A 521 7.43 6.86 -6.10
CA ASP A 521 8.31 6.74 -7.27
C ASP A 521 9.49 7.71 -7.19
N VAL A 522 9.26 8.97 -6.80
CA VAL A 522 10.34 9.95 -6.61
C VAL A 522 11.27 9.52 -5.49
N LEU A 523 10.73 9.01 -4.38
CA LEU A 523 11.52 8.56 -3.24
C LEU A 523 12.33 7.29 -3.54
N GLU A 524 11.75 6.31 -4.21
CA GLU A 524 12.39 5.04 -4.56
C GLU A 524 13.41 5.19 -5.70
N VAL A 525 13.10 5.96 -6.75
CA VAL A 525 13.97 6.16 -7.92
C VAL A 525 15.00 7.26 -7.66
N GLY A 526 14.60 8.35 -7.01
CA GLY A 526 15.44 9.50 -6.73
C GLY A 526 16.27 9.39 -5.46
N GLY A 527 15.83 8.56 -4.51
CA GLY A 527 16.45 8.38 -3.21
C GLY A 527 16.05 9.44 -2.18
N ALA A 528 16.28 9.11 -0.90
CA ALA A 528 15.88 9.92 0.26
C ALA A 528 16.40 11.36 0.22
N ARG A 529 17.69 11.57 -0.08
CA ARG A 529 18.30 12.92 -0.10
C ARG A 529 17.64 13.86 -1.10
N LEU A 530 17.52 13.43 -2.35
CA LEU A 530 16.87 14.22 -3.41
C LEU A 530 15.42 14.52 -3.04
N PHE A 531 14.71 13.54 -2.51
CA PHE A 531 13.32 13.71 -2.09
C PHE A 531 13.15 14.79 -1.02
N VAL A 532 13.98 14.78 0.05
CA VAL A 532 13.96 15.80 1.09
C VAL A 532 14.37 17.18 0.54
N GLU A 533 15.36 17.23 -0.36
CA GLU A 533 15.79 18.47 -1.02
C GLU A 533 14.65 19.11 -1.81
N LEU A 534 13.90 18.33 -2.60
CA LEU A 534 12.75 18.82 -3.38
C LEU A 534 11.67 19.45 -2.51
N ILE A 535 11.42 18.90 -1.32
CA ILE A 535 10.47 19.46 -0.35
C ILE A 535 10.98 20.83 0.14
N GLY A 536 12.26 20.90 0.53
CA GLY A 536 12.89 22.14 0.98
C GLY A 536 12.89 23.25 -0.09
N GLU A 537 13.14 22.89 -1.35
CA GLU A 537 13.07 23.81 -2.50
C GLU A 537 11.67 24.38 -2.69
N VAL A 538 10.64 23.53 -2.69
CA VAL A 538 9.25 23.97 -2.89
C VAL A 538 8.78 24.85 -1.74
N ILE A 539 9.12 24.51 -0.49
CA ILE A 539 8.82 25.35 0.67
C ILE A 539 9.51 26.71 0.53
N SER A 540 10.79 26.72 0.19
CA SER A 540 11.56 27.95 0.00
C SER A 540 10.98 28.84 -1.10
N ALA A 541 10.52 28.25 -2.21
CA ALA A 541 9.90 28.98 -3.31
C ALA A 541 8.51 29.53 -2.93
N THR A 542 7.65 28.70 -2.34
CA THR A 542 6.27 29.07 -1.97
C THR A 542 6.20 30.06 -0.81
N SER A 543 7.22 30.06 0.06
CA SER A 543 7.34 31.04 1.15
C SER A 543 7.42 32.48 0.65
N LYS A 544 8.01 32.72 -0.53
CA LYS A 544 8.15 34.06 -1.12
C LYS A 544 6.81 34.63 -1.62
N ILE A 545 5.83 33.76 -1.88
CA ILE A 545 4.52 34.12 -2.44
C ILE A 545 3.37 33.92 -1.44
N GLY A 546 3.68 33.75 -0.16
CA GLY A 546 2.68 33.65 0.92
C GLY A 546 2.06 32.27 1.14
N GLY A 547 2.60 31.22 0.51
CA GLY A 547 2.18 29.82 0.67
C GLY A 547 3.00 29.01 1.68
N GLY A 548 4.03 29.62 2.29
CA GLY A 548 5.05 28.93 3.08
C GLY A 548 4.53 28.10 4.27
N LYS A 549 3.58 28.62 5.04
CA LYS A 549 2.96 27.89 6.17
C LYS A 549 2.34 26.55 5.71
N ARG A 550 1.50 26.60 4.68
CA ARG A 550 0.83 25.40 4.14
C ARG A 550 1.82 24.45 3.47
N ALA A 551 2.85 24.98 2.83
CA ALA A 551 3.93 24.18 2.26
C ALA A 551 4.72 23.43 3.34
N ALA A 552 4.99 24.08 4.47
CA ALA A 552 5.67 23.48 5.61
C ALA A 552 4.85 22.36 6.25
N GLU A 553 3.55 22.59 6.48
CA GLU A 553 2.62 21.57 6.99
C GLU A 553 2.51 20.37 6.04
N LEU A 554 2.37 20.62 4.74
CA LEU A 554 2.31 19.56 3.72
C LEU A 554 3.64 18.82 3.61
N GLY A 555 4.76 19.54 3.59
CA GLY A 555 6.10 18.95 3.55
C GLY A 555 6.38 18.08 4.76
N ALA A 556 5.99 18.52 5.96
CA ALA A 556 6.09 17.71 7.17
C ALA A 556 5.29 16.43 7.03
N SER A 557 4.02 16.51 6.56
CA SER A 557 3.21 15.32 6.27
C SER A 557 3.88 14.39 5.24
N ILE A 558 4.45 14.94 4.16
CA ILE A 558 5.17 14.17 3.15
C ILE A 558 6.46 13.54 3.71
N LEU A 559 7.09 14.09 4.75
CA LEU A 559 8.29 13.46 5.32
C LEU A 559 7.97 12.35 6.32
N ILE A 560 6.84 12.48 7.03
CA ILE A 560 6.49 11.59 8.13
C ILE A 560 5.51 10.46 7.75
N THR A 561 4.91 10.54 6.57
CA THR A 561 3.85 9.61 6.14
C THR A 561 4.28 8.55 5.12
N PRO A 562 5.09 8.83 4.08
CA PRO A 562 5.30 7.87 3.01
C PRO A 562 6.23 6.77 3.50
N LEU A 563 5.74 5.53 3.39
CA LEU A 563 6.53 4.31 3.47
C LEU A 563 6.99 3.89 4.87
N SER A 564 6.15 4.01 5.91
CA SER A 564 6.37 3.24 7.15
C SER A 564 6.47 1.72 6.93
N TYR A 565 6.09 1.25 5.74
CA TYR A 565 6.07 -0.14 5.30
C TYR A 565 6.97 -0.31 4.07
N THR A 566 8.25 0.00 4.17
CA THR A 566 9.26 -0.43 3.19
C THR A 566 10.32 -1.25 3.91
N SER A 567 10.97 -2.21 3.24
CA SER A 567 12.12 -2.92 3.84
C SER A 567 13.34 -2.03 3.93
N ASN A 568 13.40 -0.97 3.12
CA ASN A 568 14.55 -0.08 3.08
C ASN A 568 14.45 0.96 4.19
N SER A 569 15.06 0.66 5.35
CA SER A 569 15.13 1.53 6.53
C SER A 569 15.52 2.99 6.22
N ARG A 570 16.30 3.23 5.15
CA ARG A 570 16.72 4.58 4.72
C ARG A 570 15.61 5.43 4.11
N LEU A 571 14.50 4.82 3.71
CA LEU A 571 13.34 5.53 3.17
C LEU A 571 12.28 5.82 4.24
N HIS A 572 12.48 5.34 5.48
CA HIS A 572 11.51 5.56 6.56
C HIS A 572 11.57 7.00 7.09
N PRO A 573 10.45 7.49 7.66
CA PRO A 573 10.36 8.80 8.29
C PRO A 573 11.54 9.22 9.17
N PRO A 574 12.10 8.36 10.07
CA PRO A 574 13.24 8.77 10.89
C PRO A 574 14.48 9.11 10.06
N HIS A 575 14.77 8.34 9.02
CA HIS A 575 15.92 8.60 8.18
C HIS A 575 15.72 9.85 7.30
N LEU A 576 14.49 10.08 6.81
CA LEU A 576 14.13 11.30 6.08
C LEU A 576 14.26 12.54 6.98
N ALA A 577 13.82 12.46 8.23
CA ALA A 577 13.96 13.52 9.22
C ALA A 577 15.44 13.75 9.59
N HIS A 578 16.23 12.68 9.74
CA HIS A 578 17.67 12.80 9.94
C HIS A 578 18.34 13.56 8.79
N ILE A 579 18.09 13.18 7.53
CA ILE A 579 18.61 13.88 6.34
C ILE A 579 18.17 15.35 6.31
N LEU A 580 16.93 15.63 6.73
CA LEU A 580 16.44 17.00 6.86
C LEU A 580 17.32 17.80 7.84
N PHE A 581 17.62 17.24 9.01
CA PHE A 581 18.36 17.94 10.09
C PHE A 581 19.87 18.02 9.86
N SER A 582 20.50 16.96 9.34
CA SER A 582 21.96 16.88 9.23
C SER A 582 22.54 17.41 7.91
N ASP A 583 21.70 17.65 6.90
CA ASP A 583 22.15 18.07 5.57
C ASP A 583 21.28 19.20 5.00
N ILE A 584 20.00 18.93 4.75
CA ILE A 584 19.16 19.81 3.93
C ILE A 584 18.84 21.14 4.63
N LEU A 585 18.44 21.14 5.90
CA LEU A 585 18.18 22.39 6.63
C LEU A 585 19.45 23.22 6.79
N ILE A 586 20.59 22.58 7.02
CA ILE A 586 21.89 23.26 7.12
C ILE A 586 22.21 23.99 5.81
N ASP A 587 22.14 23.30 4.68
CA ASP A 587 22.40 23.91 3.37
C ASP A 587 21.39 25.03 3.05
N LEU A 588 20.12 24.83 3.41
CA LEU A 588 19.08 25.83 3.19
C LEU A 588 19.33 27.11 4.01
N ILE A 589 19.64 26.96 5.31
CA ILE A 589 19.89 28.06 6.25
C ILE A 589 21.16 28.81 5.86
N ASP A 590 22.24 28.10 5.55
CA ASP A 590 23.55 28.72 5.29
C ASP A 590 23.62 29.41 3.91
N ARG A 591 22.92 28.89 2.89
CA ARG A 591 23.20 29.25 1.48
C ARG A 591 22.01 29.64 0.62
N LYS A 592 20.77 29.29 0.98
CA LYS A 592 19.62 29.38 0.05
C LYS A 592 18.46 30.27 0.51
N ILE A 593 18.31 30.53 1.80
CA ILE A 593 17.24 31.42 2.30
C ILE A 593 17.72 32.86 2.45
N THR A 594 16.89 33.80 2.00
CA THR A 594 17.22 35.25 1.97
C THR A 594 16.18 36.11 2.70
N SER A 595 15.09 35.51 3.20
CA SER A 595 14.03 36.26 3.85
C SER A 595 13.54 35.60 5.15
N TYR A 596 13.01 36.43 6.04
CA TYR A 596 12.30 36.00 7.24
C TYR A 596 11.21 34.96 6.94
N ALA A 597 10.40 35.16 5.89
CA ALA A 597 9.30 34.26 5.56
C ALA A 597 9.77 32.84 5.17
N GLN A 598 10.94 32.74 4.51
CA GLN A 598 11.55 31.45 4.20
C GLN A 598 12.06 30.77 5.47
N GLY A 599 12.77 31.51 6.32
CA GLY A 599 13.19 31.02 7.64
C GLY A 599 12.01 30.51 8.46
N TYR A 600 10.95 31.31 8.58
CA TYR A 600 9.74 30.98 9.32
C TYR A 600 9.07 29.69 8.85
N SER A 601 8.99 29.49 7.53
CA SER A 601 8.37 28.28 6.98
C SER A 601 9.24 27.03 7.21
N LEU A 602 10.56 27.16 7.19
CA LEU A 602 11.47 26.06 7.53
C LEU A 602 11.46 25.74 9.04
N GLY A 603 11.35 26.76 9.89
CA GLY A 603 11.15 26.58 11.34
C GLY A 603 9.86 25.81 11.62
N LEU A 604 8.77 26.19 10.94
CA LEU A 604 7.48 25.53 11.06
C LEU A 604 7.50 24.08 10.54
N LEU A 605 8.21 23.83 9.42
CA LEU A 605 8.43 22.47 8.90
C LEU A 605 9.11 21.61 9.97
N THR A 606 10.18 22.13 10.56
CA THR A 606 10.98 21.46 11.59
C THR A 606 10.14 21.14 12.82
N ALA A 607 9.36 22.11 13.30
CA ALA A 607 8.43 21.91 14.42
C ALA A 607 7.41 20.80 14.12
N HIS A 608 6.78 20.81 12.93
CA HIS A 608 5.81 19.78 12.57
C HIS A 608 6.43 18.39 12.41
N VAL A 609 7.66 18.28 11.89
CA VAL A 609 8.37 16.99 11.82
C VAL A 609 8.64 16.46 13.23
N LEU A 610 9.20 17.29 14.13
CA LEU A 610 9.53 16.89 15.50
C LEU A 610 8.28 16.55 16.33
N LEU A 611 7.18 17.28 16.17
CA LEU A 611 5.93 16.98 16.87
C LEU A 611 5.33 15.64 16.44
N ARG A 612 5.42 15.32 15.15
CA ARG A 612 4.69 14.18 14.58
C ARG A 612 5.50 12.91 14.49
N ILE A 613 6.84 12.97 14.48
CA ILE A 613 7.67 11.78 14.52
C ILE A 613 7.60 11.07 15.88
N ASP A 614 8.00 9.80 15.91
CA ASP A 614 8.14 9.03 17.15
C ASP A 614 9.39 9.53 17.90
N PRO A 615 9.25 10.02 19.15
CA PRO A 615 10.39 10.53 19.93
C PRO A 615 11.40 9.43 20.28
N SER A 616 10.99 8.16 20.26
CA SER A 616 11.86 7.02 20.55
C SER A 616 12.64 6.54 19.32
N ALA A 617 12.31 7.04 18.12
CA ALA A 617 12.97 6.64 16.89
C ALA A 617 14.45 7.05 16.90
N ARG A 618 15.33 6.09 16.59
CA ARG A 618 16.77 6.27 16.54
C ARG A 618 17.32 6.09 15.12
N VAL A 619 18.28 6.92 14.76
CA VAL A 619 19.08 6.81 13.55
C VAL A 619 20.53 6.96 13.98
N GLU A 620 21.40 6.01 13.61
CA GLU A 620 22.81 6.03 14.03
C GLU A 620 22.97 6.12 15.56
N GLU A 621 22.19 5.30 16.28
CA GLU A 621 22.15 5.17 17.76
C GLU A 621 21.62 6.40 18.53
N LYS A 622 21.46 7.54 17.86
CA LYS A 622 20.90 8.78 18.41
C LYS A 622 19.42 8.95 18.08
N THR A 623 18.69 9.57 18.98
CA THR A 623 17.33 10.06 18.75
C THR A 623 17.34 11.22 17.76
N LEU A 624 16.21 11.44 17.09
CA LEU A 624 16.08 12.59 16.19
C LEU A 624 16.15 13.94 16.90
N HIS A 625 15.79 13.98 18.19
CA HIS A 625 15.96 15.17 19.02
C HIS A 625 17.43 15.51 19.27
N GLU A 626 18.28 14.49 19.51
CA GLU A 626 19.73 14.68 19.62
C GLU A 626 20.32 15.17 18.29
N HIS A 627 19.95 14.54 17.17
CA HIS A 627 20.39 14.99 15.84
C HIS A 627 19.98 16.44 15.55
N PHE A 628 18.73 16.81 15.85
CA PHE A 628 18.26 18.19 15.71
C PHE A 628 19.06 19.16 16.58
N THR A 629 19.34 18.78 17.83
CA THR A 629 20.10 19.63 18.76
C THR A 629 21.54 19.83 18.30
N GLU A 630 22.22 18.74 17.93
CA GLU A 630 23.62 18.76 17.51
C GLU A 630 23.84 19.42 16.16
N CYS A 631 22.93 19.23 15.19
CA CYS A 631 23.11 19.72 13.82
C CYS A 631 22.54 21.12 13.60
N ILE A 632 21.40 21.44 14.24
CA ILE A 632 20.67 22.68 14.00
C ILE A 632 20.83 23.65 15.16
N LEU A 633 20.53 23.23 16.39
CA LEU A 633 20.55 24.16 17.53
C LEU A 633 21.95 24.61 17.93
N SER A 634 22.97 23.75 17.78
CA SER A 634 24.38 24.11 18.02
C SER A 634 24.82 25.32 17.19
N LYS A 635 24.30 25.49 15.97
CA LYS A 635 24.59 26.64 15.11
C LYS A 635 24.00 27.95 15.59
N PHE A 636 22.96 27.87 16.44
CA PHE A 636 22.32 29.03 17.03
C PHE A 636 22.87 29.33 18.44
N LYS A 637 23.55 28.37 19.09
CA LYS A 637 24.30 28.63 20.32
C LYS A 637 25.57 29.40 19.95
N SER A 638 25.71 30.64 20.40
CA SER A 638 26.96 31.40 20.24
C SER A 638 28.11 30.65 20.93
N GLU A 639 29.27 30.59 20.27
CA GLU A 639 30.55 30.29 20.91
C GLU A 639 30.95 31.50 21.77
N ASP A 640 30.30 31.68 22.92
CA ASP A 640 30.81 32.56 23.97
C ASP A 640 31.68 31.71 24.91
N ASP A 641 32.96 31.57 24.57
CA ASP A 641 34.03 31.26 25.54
C ASP A 641 35.45 31.60 25.05
N ASP A 642 35.62 32.44 24.02
CA ASP A 642 36.93 33.04 23.73
C ASP A 642 36.85 34.58 23.87
N GLU A 643 37.47 35.05 24.96
CA GLU A 643 37.81 36.42 25.31
C GLU A 643 38.01 37.35 24.09
N TYR A 644 37.02 38.12 23.65
CA TYR A 644 37.21 39.49 23.15
C TYR A 644 35.85 40.21 23.06
N ALA A 645 35.68 41.19 23.95
CA ALA A 645 34.52 42.08 23.98
C ALA A 645 34.29 42.82 22.65
N GLY A 646 33.04 42.83 22.15
CA GLY A 646 32.59 43.85 21.20
C GLY A 646 31.56 43.47 20.13
N SER A 647 30.60 42.56 20.35
CA SER A 647 29.38 42.51 19.53
C SER A 647 28.19 41.97 20.34
N GLU A 648 27.13 42.77 20.45
CA GLU A 648 25.86 42.47 21.14
C GLU A 648 25.01 41.45 20.36
N ASP A 649 25.54 40.25 20.07
CA ASP A 649 24.80 39.17 19.39
C ASP A 649 24.96 37.84 20.15
N SER A 650 24.65 37.81 21.45
CA SER A 650 24.52 36.55 22.22
C SER A 650 23.08 36.07 22.25
N MET A 651 22.86 34.78 22.00
CA MET A 651 21.51 34.19 21.96
C MET A 651 21.15 33.58 23.34
N ASP A 652 20.37 34.32 24.16
CA ASP A 652 19.69 33.75 25.33
C ASP A 652 18.23 33.43 24.95
N ILE A 653 17.96 32.16 24.62
CA ILE A 653 16.58 31.70 24.39
C ILE A 653 15.97 31.32 25.75
N ASP A 654 15.09 32.17 26.27
CA ASP A 654 14.22 31.78 27.39
C ASP A 654 13.09 30.86 26.89
N TRP A 655 13.38 29.56 26.84
CA TRP A 655 12.44 28.53 26.41
C TRP A 655 11.18 28.43 27.30
N ARG A 656 11.18 29.00 28.51
CA ARG A 656 10.07 28.89 29.47
C ARG A 656 8.98 29.94 29.26
N SER A 657 9.30 31.10 28.68
CA SER A 657 8.32 32.18 28.50
C SER A 657 7.58 32.16 27.17
N GLY A 658 7.94 31.24 26.25
CA GLY A 658 7.38 31.18 24.89
C GLY A 658 7.59 32.46 24.09
N LYS A 659 8.50 33.33 24.56
CA LYS A 659 8.79 34.64 24.02
C LYS A 659 10.30 34.78 23.93
N VAL A 660 10.79 34.96 22.71
CA VAL A 660 12.17 35.41 22.46
C VAL A 660 12.24 36.87 22.90
N TYR A 661 12.48 37.13 24.18
CA TYR A 661 12.72 38.49 24.67
C TYR A 661 14.16 38.91 24.37
N ASP A 662 14.28 40.09 23.78
CA ASP A 662 15.51 40.83 23.47
C ASP A 662 16.54 40.17 22.55
N TRP A 663 16.07 39.73 21.38
CA TRP A 663 16.92 39.67 20.18
C TRP A 663 16.36 40.61 19.09
N VAL A 664 17.16 41.60 18.68
CA VAL A 664 16.96 42.39 17.46
C VAL A 664 18.00 41.96 16.43
N PRO A 665 17.81 40.83 15.73
CA PRO A 665 18.49 40.68 14.47
C PRO A 665 17.80 41.58 13.46
N SER A 666 18.58 42.07 12.52
CA SER A 666 18.04 42.57 11.26
C SER A 666 17.13 41.50 10.63
N ASN A 667 15.80 41.66 10.71
CA ASN A 667 14.68 41.01 9.97
C ASN A 667 15.02 39.80 9.05
N GLY A 668 15.77 38.82 9.54
CA GLY A 668 16.53 37.90 8.70
C GLY A 668 15.95 36.48 8.68
N PRO A 669 16.60 35.55 7.97
CA PRO A 669 16.14 34.16 7.91
C PRO A 669 16.29 33.39 9.23
N ALA A 670 17.34 33.65 10.03
CA ALA A 670 17.62 32.99 11.32
C ALA A 670 16.51 33.25 12.37
N ARG A 671 16.30 34.51 12.76
CA ARG A 671 15.03 35.19 12.45
C ARG A 671 13.75 34.37 12.51
N GLY A 672 13.18 34.31 11.31
CA GLY A 672 11.98 33.56 11.05
C GLY A 672 12.12 32.11 11.46
N PHE A 673 13.27 31.45 11.27
CA PHE A 673 13.41 30.04 11.65
C PHE A 673 13.11 29.80 13.13
N ALA A 674 13.70 30.60 14.04
CA ALA A 674 13.41 30.52 15.46
C ALA A 674 11.93 30.79 15.76
N ASP A 675 11.37 31.88 15.21
CA ASP A 675 9.97 32.26 15.41
C ASP A 675 9.00 31.18 14.88
N GLY A 676 9.34 30.51 13.77
CA GLY A 676 8.57 29.42 13.20
C GLY A 676 8.64 28.13 14.01
N LEU A 677 9.78 27.85 14.63
CA LEU A 677 9.98 26.67 15.49
C LEU A 677 9.13 26.77 16.76
N VAL A 678 9.05 27.96 17.38
CA VAL A 678 8.28 28.20 18.62
C VAL A 678 6.83 28.62 18.37
N ALA A 679 6.38 28.66 17.12
CA ALA A 679 5.01 29.04 16.76
C ALA A 679 3.94 28.05 17.27
N ASN A 680 4.34 26.84 17.68
CA ASN A 680 3.46 25.83 18.23
C ASN A 680 3.71 25.64 19.73
N ALA A 681 2.70 25.88 20.57
CA ALA A 681 2.81 25.78 22.03
C ALA A 681 3.22 24.38 22.51
N GLU A 682 2.75 23.31 21.87
CA GLU A 682 3.14 21.93 22.19
C GLU A 682 4.63 21.69 21.89
N MET A 683 5.17 22.36 20.87
CA MET A 683 6.60 22.29 20.57
C MET A 683 7.42 22.98 21.67
N VAL A 684 6.96 24.14 22.15
CA VAL A 684 7.60 24.86 23.26
C VAL A 684 7.61 24.00 24.53
N GLU A 685 6.50 23.34 24.86
CA GLU A 685 6.43 22.42 26.00
C GLU A 685 7.36 21.22 25.86
N ARG A 686 7.44 20.61 24.66
CA ARG A 686 8.36 19.48 24.40
C ARG A 686 9.83 19.88 24.43
N ILE A 687 10.15 21.07 23.95
CA ILE A 687 11.51 21.62 24.04
C ILE A 687 11.84 21.89 25.53
N ALA A 688 10.93 22.52 26.26
CA ALA A 688 11.13 22.86 27.67
C ALA A 688 11.22 21.65 28.61
N GLY A 689 10.55 20.53 28.27
CA GLY A 689 10.56 19.29 29.06
C GLY A 689 11.63 18.27 28.64
N SER A 690 12.41 18.54 27.60
CA SER A 690 13.54 17.68 27.24
C SER A 690 14.74 18.04 28.11
N SER A 691 15.33 17.06 28.79
CA SER A 691 16.54 17.20 29.64
C SER A 691 17.76 17.78 28.90
N VAL A 692 17.67 17.92 27.57
CA VAL A 692 18.65 18.60 26.71
C VAL A 692 18.60 20.14 26.87
N PHE A 693 17.50 20.69 27.41
CA PHE A 693 17.27 22.14 27.63
C PHE A 693 17.12 22.52 29.11
N GLU A 694 17.18 21.56 30.02
CA GLU A 694 17.45 21.86 31.43
C GLU A 694 18.94 22.23 31.55
N ARG A 695 19.24 23.53 31.63
CA ARG A 695 20.59 23.99 31.99
C ARG A 695 20.82 23.76 33.49
N ASP A 696 21.96 23.13 33.79
CA ASP A 696 22.76 23.39 35.02
C ASP A 696 23.04 24.89 35.19
#